data_AF-A0A094DLU4-F1
#
_entry.id   AF-A0A094DLU4-F1
#
_cell.length_a   1.000
_cell.length_b   1.000
_cell.length_c   1.000
_cell.angle_alpha   90.00
_cell.angle_beta   90.00
_cell.angle_gamma   90.00
#
_symmetry.space_group_name_H-M   'P 1'
#
loop_
_entity.id
_entity.type
_entity.pdbx_description
1 polymer ?
#
loop_
_entity_poly.entity_id
_entity_poly.type
_entity_poly.pdbx_seq_one_letter_code
_entity_poly.pdbx_strand_id
1 'polypeptide(L)'
;MRLISFLSCLLVQSLAVNLVSGKQWPLHDDGLNKVVEWDHYSFKINGERLFIWSGEMHYWRAPVPEMWIDILQKVKAAGFNTISFYGNWGYHSAKDGSLDFENGAHDFERLFEIAKEVGLYVLFRPGPYVNAEASAGGFPGWVTTGEYGELRNNDTRYTEAWTPYMDKMSQIIAKHQVTNGGNVFIFQIENEFGNQWLDINKRIPDLVAIDYMELMEASARRNGIDVPLIHNNPNMNSKSWSKDFSNEGGNVDIYSADHYPSCWSCDLTECTGTNGNVPEFTTFDYYTSFQDVAPTQPSFLAEFQGGSYLPWGGPEGGCVNNTGPDWVNVFYRHNVAQKITAVNVYMAFGGTTGIPYPGVGTSYDYSAPISETRFVGDKYSETKLFAQFLRVARDLTKVDRVNNATSYASNSAILTTELRNPDTNAGFYVTAHAVSYSKDRSPFKLDVSTSAGKLTIPQHGGDIVLNGRESKIIVTDFKVGREKLIYSTAEVLTVSIQDGKPIVFLWLPAGESGEFLLNCIRIPLVLKRDGCSNIKFKQGLKGFVTSYTQSKGSCVLQFESGIRFVLLDRSTAYDTWVPSLSNNPFTYEDTTIVVQGPYLVRKVAIEKKTIEISGDWSEKTALEVYAPRAVNSITFNGKKIQTKRTLHGSLIGTLKASSHSVDSVKSKLPALTSWKVNDGLPERKADYDDSKWTDANHMTTQNPTAPATYPVLYSDEYGFHHGNLLWRGRFSGATATGVFLEVIGGTSSGWSAYLNDAYIGSWVGTNKVSNGALTLSFANATLNTDSENVLFVIQDHMGKDQRSDAIIARGIYNATLIGGGEFSSWKLAGNAGGEDNIDPVRGVYAEGGLHGERLGWHLPGFDDADWKEGTPDTGLSTDGANFYRTVVPLDIPKGIDVSLGLLLSSPTGSHLRAQVYVNGYMFGKYIPHIGNQITFPVFPGILNYHGDNTIAVSLWAQDSAGASLTVDWTVLGVVESAFDPGFEADYLRPGWTDNSPNTRLATREEVRRRPRIPTQIEVNLRTILVRHAADWVPIRWAQIVDPDRHAILRHGLPIQISRHGKLVACSARRARALAWTGTELRLAQRGSEAASWLAAGVDGGGAVGGAHGVALAVFGEGGFEGGGGEGEGEREGEEGFGEHGECVGVVTLVELLGLWL
;
A
#
# COMPACT_ATOMS: atom_id res chain seq x y z
N MET A 1 -47.48 11.83 61.28
CA MET A 1 -47.22 12.76 60.16
C MET A 1 -45.73 13.02 59.92
N ARG A 2 -44.94 13.60 60.86
CA ARG A 2 -43.53 13.99 60.57
C ARG A 2 -42.50 12.86 60.33
N LEU A 3 -42.80 11.58 60.63
CA LEU A 3 -41.87 10.46 60.38
C LEU A 3 -41.88 9.97 58.92
N ILE A 4 -43.00 10.09 58.22
CA ILE A 4 -43.20 9.46 56.89
C ILE A 4 -42.36 10.18 55.82
N SER A 5 -42.31 11.51 55.85
CA SER A 5 -41.55 12.33 54.91
C SER A 5 -40.03 12.13 54.98
N PHE A 6 -39.50 11.56 56.07
CA PHE A 6 -38.06 11.31 56.22
C PHE A 6 -37.64 9.97 55.61
N LEU A 7 -38.48 8.92 55.72
CA LEU A 7 -38.23 7.65 55.04
C LEU A 7 -38.41 7.77 53.52
N SER A 8 -39.36 8.58 53.03
CA SER A 8 -39.56 8.76 51.59
C SER A 8 -38.36 9.45 50.90
N CYS A 9 -37.71 10.42 51.55
CA CYS A 9 -36.47 11.01 51.02
C CYS A 9 -35.31 10.00 51.00
N LEU A 10 -35.19 9.14 52.03
CA LEU A 10 -34.14 8.12 52.07
C LEU A 10 -34.35 7.02 51.03
N LEU A 11 -35.59 6.55 50.80
CA LEU A 11 -35.86 5.56 49.74
C LEU A 11 -35.58 6.10 48.33
N VAL A 12 -35.93 7.36 48.06
CA VAL A 12 -35.63 8.00 46.76
C VAL A 12 -34.11 8.17 46.58
N GLN A 13 -33.36 8.50 47.64
CA GLN A 13 -31.90 8.52 47.57
C GLN A 13 -31.27 7.11 47.38
N SER A 14 -31.89 6.04 47.90
CA SER A 14 -31.40 4.66 47.65
C SER A 14 -31.74 4.10 46.26
N LEU A 15 -32.72 4.66 45.56
CA LEU A 15 -33.09 4.26 44.18
C LEU A 15 -32.47 5.15 43.10
N ALA A 16 -31.95 6.32 43.46
CA ALA A 16 -31.16 7.19 42.58
C ALA A 16 -29.65 6.84 42.52
N VAL A 17 -29.23 5.72 43.13
CA VAL A 17 -27.87 5.15 42.99
C VAL A 17 -27.93 3.79 42.26
N ASN A 18 -28.81 3.70 41.25
CA ASN A 18 -28.59 2.74 40.18
C ASN A 18 -27.37 3.21 39.37
N LEU A 19 -26.27 2.50 39.63
CA LEU A 19 -24.99 2.52 38.93
C LEU A 19 -24.99 3.21 37.56
N VAL A 20 -24.17 4.25 37.42
CA VAL A 20 -23.53 4.54 36.12
C VAL A 20 -22.44 3.49 35.89
N SER A 21 -22.87 2.25 35.72
CA SER A 21 -22.08 1.26 34.98
C SER A 21 -22.13 1.72 33.53
N GLY A 22 -21.13 2.51 33.11
CA GLY A 22 -20.94 2.84 31.69
C GLY A 22 -20.97 1.55 30.89
N LYS A 23 -21.65 1.55 29.74
CA LYS A 23 -21.96 0.35 28.95
C LYS A 23 -20.68 -0.46 28.74
N GLN A 24 -20.54 -1.57 29.49
CA GLN A 24 -19.35 -2.38 29.43
C GLN A 24 -19.42 -3.23 28.17
N TRP A 25 -18.88 -2.69 27.09
CA TRP A 25 -18.65 -3.43 25.86
C TRP A 25 -17.78 -4.65 26.17
N PRO A 26 -18.15 -5.84 25.65
CA PRO A 26 -17.32 -7.03 25.79
C PRO A 26 -15.99 -6.83 25.06
N LEU A 27 -14.95 -7.51 25.53
CA LEU A 27 -13.68 -7.60 24.82
C LEU A 27 -13.70 -8.88 23.98
N HIS A 28 -13.48 -8.72 22.69
CA HIS A 28 -13.50 -9.77 21.68
C HIS A 28 -12.08 -10.27 21.38
N ASP A 29 -12.01 -11.50 20.90
CA ASP A 29 -10.84 -12.13 20.30
C ASP A 29 -11.28 -13.04 19.14
N ASP A 30 -10.31 -13.60 18.41
CA ASP A 30 -10.54 -14.50 17.26
C ASP A 30 -10.98 -15.92 17.65
N GLY A 31 -11.16 -16.19 18.95
CA GLY A 31 -11.45 -17.52 19.48
C GLY A 31 -10.25 -18.50 19.45
N LEU A 32 -9.12 -18.10 18.88
CA LEU A 32 -7.89 -18.89 18.78
C LEU A 32 -6.91 -18.53 19.91
N ASN A 33 -6.75 -17.24 20.20
CA ASN A 33 -5.86 -16.75 21.25
C ASN A 33 -6.31 -15.40 21.84
N LYS A 34 -5.39 -14.66 22.50
CA LYS A 34 -5.64 -13.36 23.17
C LYS A 34 -4.47 -12.38 23.03
N VAL A 35 -3.65 -12.52 21.99
CA VAL A 35 -2.54 -11.59 21.71
C VAL A 35 -3.02 -10.34 20.99
N VAL A 36 -4.07 -10.48 20.18
CA VAL A 36 -4.82 -9.37 19.57
C VAL A 36 -6.27 -9.49 20.02
N GLU A 37 -6.72 -8.53 20.81
CA GLU A 37 -8.10 -8.40 21.30
C GLU A 37 -8.68 -7.07 20.78
N TRP A 38 -10.00 -6.91 20.75
CA TRP A 38 -10.63 -5.64 20.35
C TRP A 38 -11.99 -5.42 21.04
N ASP A 39 -12.44 -4.18 21.05
CA ASP A 39 -13.82 -3.83 21.42
C ASP A 39 -14.26 -2.56 20.67
N HIS A 40 -15.47 -2.10 20.99
CA HIS A 40 -16.10 -0.87 20.51
C HIS A 40 -15.18 0.35 20.45
N TYR A 41 -14.09 0.39 21.22
CA TYR A 41 -13.18 1.53 21.26
C TYR A 41 -11.94 1.37 20.38
N SER A 42 -11.23 0.25 20.47
CA SER A 42 -9.92 0.07 19.81
C SER A 42 -9.41 -1.37 19.85
N PHE A 43 -8.44 -1.64 18.98
CA PHE A 43 -7.55 -2.80 19.09
C PHE A 43 -6.70 -2.75 20.36
N LYS A 44 -6.39 -3.93 20.90
CA LYS A 44 -5.63 -4.16 22.12
C LYS A 44 -4.62 -5.29 21.88
N ILE A 45 -3.36 -4.93 21.67
CA ILE A 45 -2.27 -5.85 21.30
C ILE A 45 -1.39 -6.10 22.53
N ASN A 46 -1.13 -7.36 22.87
CA ASN A 46 -0.43 -7.77 24.10
C ASN A 46 -1.01 -7.14 25.38
N GLY A 47 -2.33 -6.86 25.38
CA GLY A 47 -3.03 -6.25 26.51
C GLY A 47 -2.99 -4.71 26.60
N GLU A 48 -2.28 -4.01 25.71
CA GLU A 48 -2.30 -2.53 25.63
C GLU A 48 -3.10 -2.05 24.41
N ARG A 49 -3.93 -1.01 24.58
CA ARG A 49 -4.73 -0.42 23.50
C ARG A 49 -3.88 0.40 22.53
N LEU A 50 -4.13 0.25 21.24
CA LEU A 50 -3.44 0.97 20.18
C LEU A 50 -4.44 1.71 19.29
N PHE A 51 -4.16 2.99 19.01
CA PHE A 51 -4.73 3.68 17.84
C PHE A 51 -3.87 3.27 16.64
N ILE A 52 -4.41 2.49 15.71
CA ILE A 52 -3.63 2.02 14.56
C ILE A 52 -3.50 3.18 13.56
N TRP A 53 -2.26 3.55 13.27
CA TRP A 53 -1.93 4.47 12.19
C TRP A 53 -0.92 3.76 11.29
N SER A 54 -1.47 3.18 10.23
CA SER A 54 -0.79 2.38 9.21
C SER A 54 -0.66 3.15 7.90
N GLY A 55 0.25 2.73 7.04
CA GLY A 55 0.40 3.24 5.69
C GLY A 55 0.78 2.12 4.72
N GLU A 56 0.34 2.22 3.47
CA GLU A 56 0.55 1.17 2.46
C GLU A 56 1.89 1.35 1.70
N MET A 57 2.52 0.22 1.38
CA MET A 57 3.61 0.08 0.41
C MET A 57 3.50 -1.24 -0.37
N HIS A 58 3.83 -1.26 -1.66
CA HIS A 58 3.88 -2.50 -2.46
C HIS A 58 5.32 -2.84 -2.86
N TYR A 59 5.80 -4.04 -2.53
CA TYR A 59 7.21 -4.41 -2.75
C TYR A 59 7.55 -4.68 -4.22
N TRP A 60 6.61 -5.20 -5.02
CA TRP A 60 6.81 -5.36 -6.47
C TRP A 60 6.91 -4.01 -7.21
N ARG A 61 6.43 -2.91 -6.60
CA ARG A 61 6.61 -1.52 -7.08
C ARG A 61 7.91 -0.84 -6.60
N ALA A 62 8.70 -1.54 -5.78
CA ALA A 62 10.03 -1.13 -5.35
C ALA A 62 10.93 -2.38 -5.24
N PRO A 63 11.31 -3.01 -6.38
CA PRO A 63 11.91 -4.35 -6.41
C PRO A 63 13.42 -4.35 -6.02
N VAL A 64 13.74 -3.70 -4.91
CA VAL A 64 15.09 -3.56 -4.35
C VAL A 64 15.02 -3.79 -2.83
N PRO A 65 15.28 -5.02 -2.33
CA PRO A 65 15.15 -5.36 -0.91
C PRO A 65 15.95 -4.46 0.05
N GLU A 66 17.13 -4.02 -0.39
CA GLU A 66 18.03 -3.13 0.36
C GLU A 66 17.43 -1.72 0.55
N MET A 67 16.45 -1.33 -0.25
CA MET A 67 15.81 -0.02 -0.22
C MET A 67 14.59 0.03 0.72
N TRP A 68 14.00 -1.11 1.08
CA TRP A 68 12.79 -1.16 1.93
C TRP A 68 13.01 -0.55 3.32
N ILE A 69 14.22 -0.66 3.87
CA ILE A 69 14.62 -0.02 5.14
C ILE A 69 14.53 1.52 5.09
N ASP A 70 14.78 2.15 3.94
CA ASP A 70 14.65 3.61 3.78
C ASP A 70 13.20 4.06 3.93
N ILE A 71 12.29 3.38 3.22
CA ILE A 71 10.86 3.70 3.19
C ILE A 71 10.22 3.43 4.55
N LEU A 72 10.49 2.28 5.17
CA LEU A 72 9.96 1.94 6.50
C LEU A 72 10.51 2.87 7.60
N GLN A 73 11.76 3.33 7.50
CA GLN A 73 12.28 4.38 8.39
C GLN A 73 11.54 5.70 8.23
N LYS A 74 11.23 6.12 6.99
CA LYS A 74 10.43 7.32 6.71
C LYS A 74 9.02 7.19 7.29
N VAL A 75 8.33 6.07 7.10
CA VAL A 75 7.03 5.77 7.73
C VAL A 75 7.10 5.88 9.27
N LYS A 76 8.09 5.24 9.91
CA LYS A 76 8.27 5.31 11.37
C LYS A 76 8.62 6.72 11.90
N ALA A 77 9.40 7.48 11.14
CA ALA A 77 9.80 8.85 11.45
C ALA A 77 8.64 9.85 11.33
N ALA A 78 7.70 9.63 10.40
CA ALA A 78 6.46 10.39 10.33
C ALA A 78 5.59 10.19 11.58
N GLY A 79 5.54 8.99 12.18
CA GLY A 79 4.83 8.79 13.46
C GLY A 79 4.07 7.48 13.55
N PHE A 80 3.80 6.87 12.41
CA PHE A 80 3.14 5.59 12.22
C PHE A 80 3.68 4.51 13.17
N ASN A 81 2.77 3.61 13.56
CA ASN A 81 3.05 2.45 14.40
C ASN A 81 2.87 1.14 13.64
N THR A 82 2.31 1.20 12.44
CA THR A 82 1.96 0.06 11.60
C THR A 82 2.39 0.36 10.15
N ILE A 83 2.63 -0.68 9.36
CA ILE A 83 2.77 -0.65 7.90
C ILE A 83 1.83 -1.72 7.32
N SER A 84 1.32 -1.50 6.11
CA SER A 84 0.51 -2.48 5.39
C SER A 84 1.14 -2.81 4.04
N PHE A 85 1.04 -4.08 3.65
CA PHE A 85 1.53 -4.59 2.37
C PHE A 85 0.48 -5.52 1.73
N TYR A 86 0.11 -5.24 0.47
CA TYR A 86 -0.43 -6.26 -0.42
C TYR A 86 0.61 -7.34 -0.77
N GLY A 87 0.13 -8.54 -1.07
CA GLY A 87 0.81 -9.50 -1.94
C GLY A 87 0.42 -9.32 -3.42
N ASN A 88 0.96 -10.13 -4.32
CA ASN A 88 0.55 -10.13 -5.73
C ASN A 88 0.73 -11.54 -6.34
N TRP A 89 -0.38 -12.23 -6.62
CA TRP A 89 -0.35 -13.61 -7.10
C TRP A 89 0.28 -13.72 -8.49
N GLY A 90 -0.04 -12.81 -9.41
CA GLY A 90 0.56 -12.76 -10.75
C GLY A 90 2.06 -12.49 -10.74
N TYR A 91 2.55 -11.71 -9.78
CA TYR A 91 4.00 -11.51 -9.57
C TYR A 91 4.69 -12.80 -9.12
N HIS A 92 4.06 -13.57 -8.23
CA HIS A 92 4.65 -14.79 -7.66
C HIS A 92 4.42 -16.07 -8.49
N SER A 93 3.46 -16.10 -9.42
CA SER A 93 2.99 -17.32 -10.08
C SER A 93 2.89 -17.14 -11.60
N ALA A 94 4.05 -17.21 -12.27
CA ALA A 94 4.16 -17.01 -13.73
C ALA A 94 3.40 -18.05 -14.57
N LYS A 95 3.22 -19.24 -14.00
CA LYS A 95 2.63 -20.45 -14.60
C LYS A 95 1.81 -21.18 -13.55
N ASP A 96 0.76 -21.90 -13.95
CA ASP A 96 0.05 -22.80 -13.02
C ASP A 96 1.02 -23.80 -12.35
N GLY A 97 0.76 -24.11 -11.08
CA GLY A 97 1.60 -24.94 -10.23
C GLY A 97 2.98 -24.35 -9.88
N SER A 98 3.32 -23.14 -10.35
CA SER A 98 4.60 -22.47 -10.05
C SER A 98 4.44 -21.32 -9.03
N LEU A 99 5.41 -21.20 -8.13
CA LEU A 99 5.48 -20.14 -7.12
C LEU A 99 6.95 -19.74 -6.85
N ASP A 100 7.30 -18.48 -7.08
CA ASP A 100 8.60 -17.89 -6.70
C ASP A 100 8.49 -17.10 -5.39
N PHE A 101 9.33 -17.46 -4.43
CA PHE A 101 9.52 -16.73 -3.18
C PHE A 101 11.01 -16.69 -2.77
N GLU A 102 11.93 -16.81 -3.75
CA GLU A 102 13.37 -16.98 -3.53
C GLU A 102 14.25 -16.02 -4.36
N ASN A 103 13.73 -15.46 -5.46
CA ASN A 103 14.50 -14.61 -6.38
C ASN A 103 14.20 -13.11 -6.24
N GLY A 104 15.23 -12.27 -6.17
CA GLY A 104 15.09 -10.82 -6.18
C GLY A 104 14.12 -10.30 -5.09
N ALA A 105 13.15 -9.49 -5.50
CA ALA A 105 12.10 -8.97 -4.64
C ALA A 105 10.91 -9.93 -4.41
N HIS A 106 10.91 -11.13 -5.00
CA HIS A 106 9.96 -12.19 -4.65
C HIS A 106 10.28 -12.80 -3.26
N ASP A 107 11.52 -12.70 -2.78
CA ASP A 107 11.88 -12.93 -1.36
C ASP A 107 11.48 -11.71 -0.50
N PHE A 108 10.17 -11.55 -0.34
CA PHE A 108 9.56 -10.44 0.42
C PHE A 108 9.60 -10.66 1.94
N GLU A 109 10.06 -11.82 2.42
CA GLU A 109 10.02 -12.18 3.86
C GLU A 109 10.87 -11.22 4.73
N ARG A 110 11.90 -10.60 4.14
CA ARG A 110 12.73 -9.57 4.78
C ARG A 110 11.95 -8.30 5.18
N LEU A 111 10.79 -8.01 4.58
CA LEU A 111 9.94 -6.85 4.95
C LEU A 111 9.50 -6.90 6.42
N PHE A 112 9.07 -8.07 6.90
CA PHE A 112 8.56 -8.25 8.26
C PHE A 112 9.69 -8.06 9.29
N GLU A 113 10.88 -8.58 8.97
CA GLU A 113 12.09 -8.36 9.77
C GLU A 113 12.48 -6.87 9.82
N ILE A 114 12.51 -6.17 8.69
CA ILE A 114 12.80 -4.73 8.64
C ILE A 114 11.76 -3.93 9.43
N ALA A 115 10.47 -4.24 9.29
CA ALA A 115 9.40 -3.61 10.07
C ALA A 115 9.60 -3.85 11.57
N LYS A 116 10.02 -5.05 11.99
CA LYS A 116 10.30 -5.41 13.39
C LYS A 116 11.58 -4.76 13.93
N GLU A 117 12.60 -4.55 13.10
CA GLU A 117 13.83 -3.81 13.44
C GLU A 117 13.56 -2.30 13.61
N VAL A 118 12.71 -1.73 12.76
CA VAL A 118 12.28 -0.31 12.80
C VAL A 118 11.23 -0.07 13.90
N GLY A 119 10.49 -1.11 14.29
CA GLY A 119 9.45 -1.04 15.32
C GLY A 119 8.10 -0.63 14.78
N LEU A 120 7.60 -1.34 13.76
CA LEU A 120 6.27 -1.25 13.18
C LEU A 120 5.57 -2.62 13.33
N TYR A 121 4.28 -2.58 13.67
CA TYR A 121 3.37 -3.70 13.42
C TYR A 121 3.09 -3.82 11.92
N VAL A 122 2.60 -4.98 11.48
CA VAL A 122 2.27 -5.24 10.07
C VAL A 122 0.84 -5.74 9.93
N LEU A 123 0.10 -5.11 9.03
CA LEU A 123 -1.11 -5.64 8.43
C LEU A 123 -0.70 -6.26 7.08
N PHE A 124 -1.14 -7.49 6.78
CA PHE A 124 -0.76 -8.14 5.52
C PHE A 124 -1.97 -8.55 4.68
N ARG A 125 -1.91 -8.31 3.36
CA ARG A 125 -3.04 -8.44 2.43
C ARG A 125 -2.67 -9.29 1.20
N PRO A 126 -2.53 -10.62 1.32
CA PRO A 126 -2.02 -11.46 0.22
C PRO A 126 -2.95 -11.57 -1.00
N GLY A 127 -4.26 -11.35 -0.86
CA GLY A 127 -5.24 -11.44 -1.93
C GLY A 127 -6.20 -12.64 -1.78
N PRO A 128 -6.39 -13.49 -2.81
CA PRO A 128 -5.60 -13.60 -4.05
C PRO A 128 -5.85 -12.47 -5.06
N TYR A 129 -7.04 -11.85 -5.04
CA TYR A 129 -7.30 -10.59 -5.71
C TYR A 129 -6.87 -9.42 -4.82
N VAL A 130 -6.20 -8.40 -5.39
CA VAL A 130 -5.75 -7.21 -4.63
C VAL A 130 -6.14 -5.87 -5.27
N ASN A 131 -6.73 -5.86 -6.46
CA ASN A 131 -6.98 -4.64 -7.26
C ASN A 131 -5.68 -3.85 -7.53
N ALA A 132 -5.30 -2.97 -6.60
CA ALA A 132 -4.00 -2.28 -6.50
C ALA A 132 -3.51 -1.57 -7.77
N GLU A 133 -4.37 -1.29 -8.74
CA GLU A 133 -4.04 -0.86 -10.11
C GLU A 133 -2.98 -1.76 -10.79
N ALA A 134 -2.92 -3.03 -10.37
CA ALA A 134 -2.08 -4.05 -10.97
C ALA A 134 -2.79 -4.69 -12.17
N SER A 135 -2.01 -5.18 -13.15
CA SER A 135 -2.55 -5.99 -14.25
C SER A 135 -3.36 -7.16 -13.69
N ALA A 136 -4.53 -7.43 -14.27
CA ALA A 136 -5.48 -8.45 -13.81
C ALA A 136 -5.94 -8.27 -12.34
N GLY A 137 -5.76 -7.08 -11.75
CA GLY A 137 -5.97 -6.82 -10.33
C GLY A 137 -5.11 -7.68 -9.39
N GLY A 138 -3.96 -8.17 -9.88
CA GLY A 138 -3.04 -9.06 -9.17
C GLY A 138 -3.20 -10.55 -9.48
N PHE A 139 -4.13 -10.96 -10.34
CA PHE A 139 -4.16 -12.34 -10.84
C PHE A 139 -2.99 -12.64 -11.81
N PRO A 140 -2.53 -13.89 -11.89
CA PRO A 140 -1.70 -14.36 -13.00
C PRO A 140 -2.44 -14.30 -14.34
N GLY A 141 -1.69 -14.07 -15.42
CA GLY A 141 -2.27 -14.03 -16.76
C GLY A 141 -2.95 -15.34 -17.18
N TRP A 142 -2.38 -16.49 -16.83
CA TRP A 142 -2.93 -17.82 -17.13
C TRP A 142 -4.30 -18.08 -16.50
N VAL A 143 -4.65 -17.42 -15.39
CA VAL A 143 -5.99 -17.49 -14.78
C VAL A 143 -7.05 -16.80 -15.66
N THR A 144 -6.63 -15.86 -16.52
CA THR A 144 -7.53 -15.00 -17.30
C THR A 144 -8.00 -15.59 -18.64
N THR A 145 -7.69 -16.86 -18.94
CA THR A 145 -8.15 -17.55 -20.17
C THR A 145 -9.67 -17.74 -20.20
N GLY A 146 -10.31 -17.87 -19.03
CA GLY A 146 -11.70 -18.30 -18.87
C GLY A 146 -11.85 -19.78 -18.51
N GLU A 147 -10.77 -20.57 -18.62
CA GLU A 147 -10.77 -22.00 -18.26
C GLU A 147 -11.09 -22.26 -16.79
N TYR A 148 -10.79 -21.29 -15.92
CA TYR A 148 -11.00 -21.34 -14.47
C TYR A 148 -12.43 -20.96 -14.04
N GLY A 149 -13.28 -20.58 -14.99
CA GLY A 149 -14.64 -20.12 -14.73
C GLY A 149 -14.73 -18.62 -14.47
N GLU A 150 -15.78 -18.22 -13.77
CA GLU A 150 -15.91 -16.87 -13.21
C GLU A 150 -14.93 -16.70 -12.04
N LEU A 151 -14.33 -15.52 -11.92
CA LEU A 151 -13.30 -15.23 -10.92
C LEU A 151 -13.93 -14.61 -9.66
N ARG A 152 -13.33 -14.85 -8.48
CA ARG A 152 -13.79 -14.37 -7.17
C ARG A 152 -15.12 -14.98 -6.70
N ASN A 153 -15.32 -16.26 -7.00
CA ASN A 153 -16.48 -17.04 -6.59
C ASN A 153 -16.06 -18.43 -6.03
N ASN A 154 -17.02 -19.33 -5.81
CA ASN A 154 -16.78 -20.68 -5.29
C ASN A 154 -16.56 -21.77 -6.37
N ASP A 155 -16.26 -21.42 -7.63
CA ASP A 155 -15.92 -22.40 -8.67
C ASP A 155 -14.69 -23.21 -8.24
N THR A 156 -14.78 -24.53 -8.35
CA THR A 156 -13.70 -25.42 -7.90
C THR A 156 -12.40 -25.18 -8.66
N ARG A 157 -12.46 -24.77 -9.93
CA ARG A 157 -11.27 -24.53 -10.76
C ARG A 157 -10.52 -23.27 -10.31
N TYR A 158 -11.24 -22.18 -10.09
CA TYR A 158 -10.68 -20.96 -9.50
C TYR A 158 -10.16 -21.23 -8.08
N THR A 159 -10.90 -22.00 -7.27
CA THR A 159 -10.52 -22.40 -5.90
C THR A 159 -9.24 -23.23 -5.85
N GLU A 160 -9.10 -24.19 -6.77
CA GLU A 160 -7.89 -25.02 -6.91
C GLU A 160 -6.69 -24.18 -7.39
N ALA A 161 -6.90 -23.21 -8.29
CA ALA A 161 -5.86 -22.33 -8.80
C ALA A 161 -5.27 -21.37 -7.73
N TRP A 162 -6.10 -20.68 -6.94
CA TRP A 162 -5.57 -19.75 -5.93
C TRP A 162 -5.05 -20.43 -4.66
N THR A 163 -5.52 -21.65 -4.37
CA THR A 163 -5.18 -22.39 -3.14
C THR A 163 -3.67 -22.51 -2.89
N PRO A 164 -2.82 -22.97 -3.83
CA PRO A 164 -1.38 -23.09 -3.61
C PRO A 164 -0.70 -21.76 -3.23
N TYR A 165 -1.10 -20.65 -3.86
CA TYR A 165 -0.57 -19.32 -3.55
C TYR A 165 -0.98 -18.87 -2.15
N MET A 166 -2.27 -18.97 -1.80
CA MET A 166 -2.78 -18.56 -0.48
C MET A 166 -2.26 -19.45 0.65
N ASP A 167 -2.15 -20.75 0.43
CA ASP A 167 -1.50 -21.71 1.34
C ASP A 167 -0.06 -21.28 1.62
N LYS A 168 0.73 -21.06 0.56
CA LYS A 168 2.16 -20.71 0.66
C LYS A 168 2.38 -19.34 1.29
N MET A 169 1.58 -18.33 0.93
CA MET A 169 1.59 -17.01 1.58
C MET A 169 1.31 -17.16 3.08
N SER A 170 0.24 -17.86 3.45
CA SER A 170 -0.12 -18.07 4.85
C SER A 170 0.99 -18.77 5.65
N GLN A 171 1.64 -19.79 5.08
CA GLN A 171 2.78 -20.49 5.70
C GLN A 171 4.03 -19.61 5.90
N ILE A 172 4.28 -18.64 5.01
CA ILE A 172 5.35 -17.65 5.19
C ILE A 172 4.98 -16.72 6.36
N ILE A 173 3.78 -16.17 6.32
CA ILE A 173 3.31 -15.13 7.25
C ILE A 173 3.11 -15.67 8.67
N ALA A 174 2.70 -16.93 8.84
CA ALA A 174 2.50 -17.56 10.15
C ALA A 174 3.74 -17.43 11.07
N LYS A 175 4.95 -17.46 10.49
CA LYS A 175 6.23 -17.26 11.20
C LYS A 175 6.38 -15.87 11.81
N HIS A 176 5.75 -14.85 11.20
CA HIS A 176 5.89 -13.43 11.53
C HIS A 176 4.72 -12.87 12.34
N GLN A 177 3.77 -13.70 12.75
CA GLN A 177 2.65 -13.28 13.61
C GLN A 177 3.10 -12.87 15.01
N VAL A 178 2.41 -11.92 15.63
CA VAL A 178 2.66 -11.46 17.01
C VAL A 178 2.54 -12.60 18.04
N THR A 179 1.69 -13.58 17.77
CA THR A 179 1.55 -14.86 18.52
C THR A 179 2.87 -15.64 18.59
N ASN A 180 3.61 -15.67 17.48
CA ASN A 180 4.93 -16.28 17.36
C ASN A 180 6.09 -15.30 17.68
N GLY A 181 5.78 -14.15 18.28
CA GLY A 181 6.76 -13.12 18.64
C GLY A 181 7.29 -12.30 17.45
N GLY A 182 6.59 -12.34 16.31
CA GLY A 182 6.79 -11.44 15.17
C GLY A 182 6.09 -10.09 15.36
N ASN A 183 5.54 -9.54 14.29
CA ASN A 183 4.89 -8.23 14.23
C ASN A 183 3.66 -8.14 13.30
N VAL A 184 3.34 -9.20 12.53
CA VAL A 184 2.05 -9.29 11.83
C VAL A 184 0.94 -9.51 12.86
N PHE A 185 -0.11 -8.69 12.83
CA PHE A 185 -1.20 -8.73 13.84
C PHE A 185 -2.60 -8.72 13.22
N ILE A 186 -2.71 -8.53 11.91
CA ILE A 186 -3.93 -8.65 11.09
C ILE A 186 -3.53 -9.31 9.76
N PHE A 187 -4.39 -10.17 9.25
CA PHE A 187 -4.30 -10.78 7.92
C PHE A 187 -5.60 -10.52 7.16
N GLN A 188 -5.54 -9.89 5.98
CA GLN A 188 -6.72 -9.68 5.13
C GLN A 188 -6.93 -10.88 4.21
N ILE A 189 -8.19 -11.30 4.05
CA ILE A 189 -8.61 -12.19 2.95
C ILE A 189 -9.43 -11.41 1.92
N GLU A 190 -9.21 -11.71 0.64
CA GLU A 190 -9.81 -10.98 -0.50
C GLU A 190 -9.44 -9.48 -0.50
N ASN A 191 -10.02 -8.71 -1.43
CA ASN A 191 -9.93 -7.25 -1.47
C ASN A 191 -11.15 -6.59 -2.11
N GLU A 192 -11.81 -5.67 -1.40
CA GLU A 192 -12.98 -4.92 -1.92
C GLU A 192 -14.13 -5.83 -2.44
N PHE A 193 -14.39 -6.94 -1.75
CA PHE A 193 -15.42 -7.92 -2.11
C PHE A 193 -16.75 -7.63 -1.39
N GLY A 194 -17.47 -6.59 -1.79
CA GLY A 194 -18.69 -6.13 -1.11
C GLY A 194 -19.96 -6.98 -1.33
N ASN A 195 -19.81 -8.30 -1.45
CA ASN A 195 -20.73 -9.19 -2.17
C ASN A 195 -21.58 -10.15 -1.31
N GLN A 196 -21.71 -9.95 0.01
CA GLN A 196 -22.49 -10.87 0.87
C GLN A 196 -24.00 -10.91 0.55
N TRP A 197 -24.51 -9.98 -0.27
CA TRP A 197 -25.95 -9.71 -0.42
C TRP A 197 -26.41 -9.61 -1.87
N LEU A 198 -27.37 -10.46 -2.26
CA LEU A 198 -28.15 -10.28 -3.49
C LEU A 198 -29.17 -9.13 -3.36
N ASP A 199 -29.65 -8.89 -2.14
CA ASP A 199 -30.40 -7.68 -1.78
C ASP A 199 -30.12 -7.33 -0.31
N ILE A 200 -29.31 -6.30 -0.11
CA ILE A 200 -28.89 -5.83 1.22
C ILE A 200 -30.03 -5.27 2.08
N ASN A 201 -31.06 -4.70 1.46
CA ASN A 201 -32.19 -4.10 2.15
C ASN A 201 -33.18 -5.16 2.64
N LYS A 202 -33.35 -6.24 1.85
CA LYS A 202 -34.11 -7.43 2.25
C LYS A 202 -33.26 -8.46 3.02
N ARG A 203 -31.94 -8.26 3.11
CA ARG A 203 -30.94 -9.21 3.65
C ARG A 203 -31.04 -10.59 3.00
N ILE A 204 -31.13 -10.64 1.67
CA ILE A 204 -31.05 -11.89 0.90
C ILE A 204 -29.56 -12.19 0.69
N PRO A 205 -29.00 -13.25 1.29
CA PRO A 205 -27.58 -13.56 1.18
C PRO A 205 -27.21 -14.07 -0.21
N ASP A 206 -25.98 -13.81 -0.62
CA ASP A 206 -25.32 -14.50 -1.74
C ASP A 206 -24.52 -15.68 -1.18
N LEU A 207 -25.03 -16.89 -1.39
CA LEU A 207 -24.40 -18.12 -0.90
C LEU A 207 -23.08 -18.45 -1.64
N VAL A 208 -22.93 -18.03 -2.90
CA VAL A 208 -21.69 -18.25 -3.68
C VAL A 208 -20.57 -17.37 -3.15
N ALA A 209 -20.88 -16.11 -2.84
CA ALA A 209 -19.93 -15.19 -2.21
C ALA A 209 -19.58 -15.62 -0.77
N ILE A 210 -20.55 -16.14 -0.01
CA ILE A 210 -20.33 -16.69 1.34
C ILE A 210 -19.41 -17.92 1.30
N ASP A 211 -19.71 -18.92 0.48
CA ASP A 211 -18.89 -20.13 0.33
C ASP A 211 -17.43 -19.79 -0.01
N TYR A 212 -17.21 -18.82 -0.91
CA TYR A 212 -15.88 -18.35 -1.30
C TYR A 212 -15.11 -17.71 -0.14
N MET A 213 -15.77 -16.84 0.66
CA MET A 213 -15.16 -16.25 1.85
C MET A 213 -14.84 -17.30 2.93
N GLU A 214 -15.67 -18.33 3.09
CA GLU A 214 -15.42 -19.43 4.04
C GLU A 214 -14.29 -20.36 3.56
N LEU A 215 -14.16 -20.62 2.25
CA LEU A 215 -13.00 -21.30 1.66
C LEU A 215 -11.71 -20.51 1.90
N MET A 216 -11.76 -19.18 1.78
CA MET A 216 -10.65 -18.27 2.03
C MET A 216 -10.23 -18.22 3.51
N GLU A 217 -11.17 -18.13 4.46
CA GLU A 217 -10.84 -18.28 5.89
C GLU A 217 -10.25 -19.66 6.17
N ALA A 218 -10.89 -20.74 5.70
CA ALA A 218 -10.39 -22.09 5.89
C ALA A 218 -8.95 -22.27 5.35
N SER A 219 -8.60 -21.56 4.27
CA SER A 219 -7.24 -21.49 3.73
C SER A 219 -6.27 -20.77 4.66
N ALA A 220 -6.62 -19.61 5.21
CA ALA A 220 -5.76 -18.90 6.15
C ALA A 220 -5.54 -19.73 7.43
N ARG A 221 -6.62 -20.25 8.04
CA ARG A 221 -6.56 -21.01 9.30
C ARG A 221 -5.80 -22.32 9.16
N ARG A 222 -6.04 -23.12 8.11
CA ARG A 222 -5.37 -24.44 7.93
C ARG A 222 -3.85 -24.32 7.76
N ASN A 223 -3.36 -23.16 7.33
CA ASN A 223 -1.93 -22.85 7.15
C ASN A 223 -1.31 -22.09 8.33
N GLY A 224 -2.03 -21.93 9.44
CA GLY A 224 -1.50 -21.38 10.68
C GLY A 224 -1.69 -19.89 10.89
N ILE A 225 -2.63 -19.23 10.19
CA ILE A 225 -3.01 -17.85 10.52
C ILE A 225 -3.86 -17.83 11.79
N ASP A 226 -3.22 -17.37 12.88
CA ASP A 226 -3.76 -17.27 14.25
C ASP A 226 -3.78 -15.82 14.75
N VAL A 227 -3.91 -14.87 13.82
CA VAL A 227 -4.29 -13.48 14.10
C VAL A 227 -5.68 -13.19 13.52
N PRO A 228 -6.37 -12.11 13.95
CA PRO A 228 -7.68 -11.76 13.43
C PRO A 228 -7.68 -11.55 11.92
N LEU A 229 -8.69 -12.13 11.27
CA LEU A 229 -8.95 -11.90 9.86
C LEU A 229 -9.75 -10.62 9.65
N ILE A 230 -9.42 -9.90 8.60
CA ILE A 230 -10.23 -8.79 8.09
C ILE A 230 -10.59 -9.01 6.62
N HIS A 231 -11.55 -8.22 6.17
CA HIS A 231 -11.73 -7.81 4.80
C HIS A 231 -11.68 -6.28 4.76
N ASN A 232 -11.78 -5.71 3.56
CA ASN A 232 -12.09 -4.30 3.35
C ASN A 232 -13.32 -4.17 2.43
N ASN A 233 -14.39 -3.53 2.89
CA ASN A 233 -15.53 -3.21 2.02
C ASN A 233 -15.15 -2.04 1.09
N PRO A 234 -15.51 -2.07 -0.21
CA PRO A 234 -15.18 -0.99 -1.15
C PRO A 234 -15.82 0.36 -0.81
N ASN A 235 -16.81 0.37 0.09
CA ASN A 235 -17.49 1.57 0.59
C ASN A 235 -18.37 1.22 1.80
N MET A 236 -18.93 2.25 2.44
CA MET A 236 -19.88 2.15 3.57
C MET A 236 -21.21 1.45 3.24
N ASN A 237 -21.57 1.32 1.96
CA ASN A 237 -22.90 0.85 1.54
C ASN A 237 -22.97 -0.67 1.35
N SER A 238 -21.85 -1.35 1.13
CA SER A 238 -21.83 -2.82 0.93
C SER A 238 -22.18 -3.64 2.18
N LYS A 239 -21.96 -3.08 3.39
CA LYS A 239 -22.23 -3.66 4.74
C LYS A 239 -22.02 -5.18 4.86
N SER A 240 -21.00 -5.72 4.18
CA SER A 240 -20.72 -7.16 4.11
C SER A 240 -19.73 -7.60 5.19
N TRP A 241 -19.81 -8.88 5.56
CA TRP A 241 -18.87 -9.64 6.39
C TRP A 241 -18.75 -9.24 7.87
N SER A 242 -19.71 -8.46 8.39
CA SER A 242 -19.78 -8.11 9.82
C SER A 242 -20.57 -9.13 10.64
N LYS A 243 -19.89 -9.73 11.64
CA LYS A 243 -20.49 -10.55 12.71
C LYS A 243 -21.54 -9.81 13.56
N ASP A 244 -21.57 -8.47 13.52
CA ASP A 244 -22.58 -7.66 14.22
C ASP A 244 -23.82 -7.38 13.36
N PHE A 245 -23.68 -7.33 12.03
CA PHE A 245 -24.76 -7.00 11.10
C PHE A 245 -25.56 -8.24 10.69
N SER A 246 -24.89 -9.39 10.59
CA SER A 246 -25.38 -10.64 9.99
C SER A 246 -24.74 -11.87 10.63
N ASN A 247 -25.42 -13.03 10.54
CA ASN A 247 -24.86 -14.35 10.84
C ASN A 247 -25.05 -15.35 9.69
N GLU A 248 -25.30 -14.88 8.45
CA GLU A 248 -25.61 -15.75 7.30
C GLU A 248 -24.40 -16.56 6.79
N GLY A 249 -23.16 -16.13 7.06
CA GLY A 249 -21.91 -16.82 6.67
C GLY A 249 -20.81 -15.88 6.18
N GLY A 250 -19.60 -16.39 6.01
CA GLY A 250 -18.43 -15.69 5.42
C GLY A 250 -17.89 -14.48 6.21
N ASN A 251 -18.36 -14.26 7.45
CA ASN A 251 -17.99 -13.09 8.24
C ASN A 251 -16.57 -13.18 8.83
N VAL A 252 -15.74 -12.16 8.58
CA VAL A 252 -14.40 -12.01 9.17
C VAL A 252 -14.45 -11.59 10.65
N ASP A 253 -13.30 -11.55 11.34
CA ASP A 253 -13.24 -11.21 12.77
C ASP A 253 -13.51 -9.73 13.05
N ILE A 254 -12.97 -8.84 12.21
CA ILE A 254 -13.09 -7.39 12.38
C ILE A 254 -13.51 -6.76 11.05
N TYR A 255 -14.62 -6.02 11.08
CA TYR A 255 -15.16 -5.31 9.94
C TYR A 255 -14.34 -4.05 9.61
N SER A 256 -13.92 -3.93 8.35
CA SER A 256 -13.35 -2.70 7.80
C SER A 256 -14.13 -2.21 6.57
N ALA A 257 -14.01 -0.92 6.27
CA ALA A 257 -14.52 -0.33 5.03
C ALA A 257 -13.57 0.77 4.54
N ASP A 258 -13.56 1.00 3.24
CA ASP A 258 -12.62 1.90 2.59
C ASP A 258 -13.30 3.20 2.16
N HIS A 259 -12.50 4.27 2.02
CA HIS A 259 -13.03 5.53 1.52
C HIS A 259 -11.98 6.45 0.88
N TYR A 260 -12.35 6.99 -0.28
CA TYR A 260 -11.54 7.95 -1.05
C TYR A 260 -12.29 9.27 -1.27
N PRO A 261 -12.40 10.15 -0.25
CA PRO A 261 -13.30 11.32 -0.27
C PRO A 261 -13.12 12.29 -1.46
N SER A 262 -11.88 12.49 -1.92
CA SER A 262 -11.55 13.39 -3.04
C SER A 262 -11.56 12.72 -4.41
N CYS A 263 -11.76 11.39 -4.49
CA CYS A 263 -11.53 10.48 -5.64
C CYS A 263 -10.20 9.72 -5.61
N TRP A 264 -10.24 8.41 -5.92
CA TRP A 264 -9.08 7.51 -6.01
C TRP A 264 -8.22 7.75 -7.26
N SER A 265 -8.78 8.35 -8.32
CA SER A 265 -8.08 8.75 -9.54
C SER A 265 -7.80 10.25 -9.56
N CYS A 266 -6.80 10.66 -10.35
CA CYS A 266 -6.60 12.06 -10.70
C CYS A 266 -7.62 12.60 -11.72
N ASP A 267 -8.38 11.73 -12.40
CA ASP A 267 -9.63 12.15 -13.06
C ASP A 267 -10.79 12.02 -12.06
N LEU A 268 -11.33 13.17 -11.65
CA LEU A 268 -12.40 13.23 -10.64
C LEU A 268 -13.73 12.67 -11.13
N THR A 269 -13.94 12.55 -12.45
CA THR A 269 -15.21 12.09 -13.04
C THR A 269 -15.48 10.62 -12.79
N GLU A 270 -14.42 9.79 -12.67
CA GLU A 270 -14.51 8.37 -12.32
C GLU A 270 -15.26 8.14 -10.99
N CYS A 271 -15.11 9.06 -10.04
CA CYS A 271 -15.63 8.92 -8.69
C CYS A 271 -17.02 9.53 -8.49
N THR A 272 -17.57 10.27 -9.46
CA THR A 272 -18.91 10.88 -9.38
C THR A 272 -19.99 9.83 -9.08
N GLY A 273 -19.86 8.60 -9.61
CA GLY A 273 -20.81 7.51 -9.36
C GLY A 273 -20.82 6.96 -7.93
N THR A 274 -19.72 7.11 -7.18
CA THR A 274 -19.57 6.56 -5.81
C THR A 274 -19.65 7.64 -4.74
N ASN A 275 -18.97 8.77 -4.94
CA ASN A 275 -18.94 9.88 -3.97
C ASN A 275 -20.09 10.88 -4.18
N GLY A 276 -20.76 10.85 -5.34
CA GLY A 276 -21.67 11.89 -5.81
C GLY A 276 -20.95 13.16 -6.26
N ASN A 277 -21.69 14.10 -6.84
CA ASN A 277 -21.18 15.43 -7.22
C ASN A 277 -21.09 16.36 -5.99
N VAL A 278 -20.18 16.04 -5.06
CA VAL A 278 -19.91 16.82 -3.86
C VAL A 278 -18.82 17.88 -4.08
N PRO A 279 -18.84 19.02 -3.38
CA PRO A 279 -17.73 19.98 -3.39
C PRO A 279 -16.40 19.37 -2.91
N GLU A 280 -15.30 19.77 -3.54
CA GLU A 280 -13.93 19.52 -3.08
C GLU A 280 -13.78 19.91 -1.59
N PHE A 281 -13.20 19.03 -0.75
CA PHE A 281 -13.16 19.09 0.72
C PHE A 281 -14.46 18.72 1.48
N THR A 282 -15.45 18.08 0.85
CA THR A 282 -16.62 17.53 1.57
C THR A 282 -16.24 16.33 2.46
N THR A 283 -16.79 16.30 3.68
CA THR A 283 -16.48 15.32 4.73
C THR A 283 -17.70 14.46 5.09
N PHE A 284 -17.51 13.16 5.35
CA PHE A 284 -18.58 12.14 5.40
C PHE A 284 -18.79 11.57 6.82
N ASP A 285 -20.01 11.13 7.18
CA ASP A 285 -20.33 10.59 8.52
C ASP A 285 -20.05 9.09 8.64
N TYR A 286 -18.77 8.75 8.87
CA TYR A 286 -18.36 7.37 9.13
C TYR A 286 -18.93 6.82 10.45
N TYR A 287 -19.18 7.68 11.46
CA TYR A 287 -19.56 7.22 12.80
C TYR A 287 -20.87 6.45 12.76
N THR A 288 -21.91 7.03 12.14
CA THR A 288 -23.22 6.39 12.02
C THR A 288 -23.12 5.09 11.21
N SER A 289 -22.34 5.09 10.11
CA SER A 289 -22.09 3.86 9.33
C SER A 289 -21.47 2.73 10.16
N PHE A 290 -20.49 3.01 11.02
CA PHE A 290 -19.90 1.97 11.88
C PHE A 290 -20.86 1.57 13.03
N GLN A 291 -21.71 2.46 13.53
CA GLN A 291 -22.73 2.08 14.52
C GLN A 291 -23.88 1.22 13.93
N ASP A 292 -24.19 1.40 12.64
CA ASP A 292 -25.17 0.58 11.91
C ASP A 292 -24.68 -0.85 11.63
N VAL A 293 -23.36 -1.05 11.48
CA VAL A 293 -22.78 -2.26 10.87
C VAL A 293 -21.83 -3.03 11.78
N ALA A 294 -21.05 -2.35 12.62
CA ALA A 294 -20.08 -2.99 13.52
C ALA A 294 -20.03 -2.33 14.92
N PRO A 295 -21.17 -2.11 15.60
CA PRO A 295 -21.25 -1.35 16.86
C PRO A 295 -20.48 -1.94 18.04
N THR A 296 -20.06 -3.21 18.03
CA THR A 296 -19.25 -3.83 19.10
C THR A 296 -17.74 -3.78 18.81
N GLN A 297 -17.35 -3.33 17.62
CA GLN A 297 -15.99 -3.43 17.07
C GLN A 297 -15.33 -2.04 16.95
N PRO A 298 -14.00 -1.94 16.78
CA PRO A 298 -13.35 -0.67 16.54
C PRO A 298 -13.61 -0.17 15.11
N SER A 299 -14.02 1.09 14.95
CA SER A 299 -14.19 1.69 13.63
C SER A 299 -12.85 1.75 12.88
N PHE A 300 -12.75 1.03 11.77
CA PHE A 300 -11.50 0.78 11.04
C PHE A 300 -11.64 1.08 9.53
N LEU A 301 -10.81 2.01 9.03
CA LEU A 301 -10.64 2.28 7.61
C LEU A 301 -9.39 1.55 7.09
N ALA A 302 -9.57 0.48 6.29
CA ALA A 302 -8.49 -0.40 5.83
C ALA A 302 -7.76 0.12 4.58
N GLU A 303 -8.44 0.94 3.78
CA GLU A 303 -7.85 1.94 2.91
C GLU A 303 -8.54 3.30 3.14
N PHE A 304 -7.74 4.28 3.54
CA PHE A 304 -8.14 5.68 3.54
C PHE A 304 -7.17 6.49 2.70
N GLN A 305 -7.73 7.40 1.90
CA GLN A 305 -6.99 8.21 0.93
C GLN A 305 -5.70 8.84 1.48
N GLY A 306 -4.57 8.33 1.01
CA GLY A 306 -3.24 8.93 1.07
C GLY A 306 -2.85 9.68 -0.19
N GLY A 307 -3.62 9.57 -1.28
CA GLY A 307 -3.35 10.19 -2.58
C GLY A 307 -4.37 9.75 -3.64
N SER A 308 -3.96 9.71 -4.92
CA SER A 308 -4.77 9.21 -6.04
C SER A 308 -3.86 8.66 -7.15
N TYR A 309 -4.29 7.64 -7.90
CA TYR A 309 -3.51 7.13 -9.04
C TYR A 309 -3.55 8.06 -10.26
N LEU A 310 -2.56 7.91 -11.14
CA LEU A 310 -2.40 8.72 -12.34
C LEU A 310 -2.85 7.95 -13.60
N PRO A 311 -4.05 8.24 -14.16
CA PRO A 311 -4.51 7.60 -15.39
C PRO A 311 -3.78 8.16 -16.62
N TRP A 312 -3.83 7.42 -17.74
CA TRP A 312 -3.31 7.90 -19.03
C TRP A 312 -3.97 9.21 -19.45
N GLY A 313 -3.15 10.25 -19.64
CA GLY A 313 -3.59 11.61 -19.97
C GLY A 313 -3.79 12.53 -18.76
N GLY A 314 -3.62 12.03 -17.53
CA GLY A 314 -3.58 12.85 -16.32
C GLY A 314 -2.34 13.75 -16.21
N PRO A 315 -2.24 14.61 -15.17
CA PRO A 315 -1.16 15.58 -15.02
C PRO A 315 0.21 14.92 -14.75
N GLU A 316 1.27 15.43 -15.39
CA GLU A 316 2.66 15.02 -15.07
C GLU A 316 2.99 15.35 -13.60
N GLY A 317 3.61 14.40 -12.90
CA GLY A 317 3.84 14.46 -11.47
C GLY A 317 2.60 14.26 -10.57
N GLY A 318 1.46 13.85 -11.14
CA GLY A 318 0.24 13.52 -10.39
C GLY A 318 -0.56 14.73 -9.90
N CYS A 319 -1.58 14.46 -9.07
CA CYS A 319 -2.57 15.44 -8.62
C CYS A 319 -2.44 15.82 -7.13
N VAL A 320 -1.20 16.11 -6.68
CA VAL A 320 -0.86 16.48 -5.29
C VAL A 320 -1.80 17.53 -4.68
N ASN A 321 -2.30 18.47 -5.49
CA ASN A 321 -3.23 19.52 -5.06
C ASN A 321 -4.56 18.97 -4.48
N ASN A 322 -5.04 17.82 -4.96
CA ASN A 322 -6.32 17.21 -4.53
C ASN A 322 -6.25 16.64 -3.10
N THR A 323 -5.03 16.34 -2.61
CA THR A 323 -4.77 15.65 -1.34
C THR A 323 -3.57 16.27 -0.59
N GLY A 324 -3.37 17.59 -0.73
CA GLY A 324 -2.24 18.34 -0.15
C GLY A 324 -2.28 18.47 1.39
N PRO A 325 -1.38 19.28 2.00
CA PRO A 325 -1.27 19.40 3.45
C PRO A 325 -2.57 19.89 4.13
N ASP A 326 -3.32 20.81 3.51
CA ASP A 326 -4.62 21.27 4.06
C ASP A 326 -5.67 20.14 4.03
N TRP A 327 -5.63 19.27 3.02
CA TRP A 327 -6.51 18.09 2.94
C TRP A 327 -6.18 17.10 4.05
N VAL A 328 -4.89 16.77 4.20
CA VAL A 328 -4.37 15.95 5.31
C VAL A 328 -4.78 16.54 6.66
N ASN A 329 -4.71 17.87 6.81
CA ASN A 329 -5.06 18.56 8.04
C ASN A 329 -6.54 18.35 8.42
N VAL A 330 -7.46 18.53 7.48
CA VAL A 330 -8.91 18.40 7.68
C VAL A 330 -9.33 16.93 7.82
N PHE A 331 -9.00 16.08 6.85
CA PHE A 331 -9.58 14.74 6.76
C PHE A 331 -9.08 13.78 7.85
N TYR A 332 -7.80 13.83 8.22
CA TYR A 332 -7.30 12.94 9.28
C TYR A 332 -7.83 13.34 10.67
N ARG A 333 -8.02 14.64 10.93
CA ARG A 333 -8.70 15.11 12.15
C ARG A 333 -10.19 14.79 12.13
N HIS A 334 -10.86 14.89 10.98
CA HIS A 334 -12.26 14.45 10.82
C HIS A 334 -12.44 12.95 11.08
N ASN A 335 -11.49 12.09 10.70
CA ASN A 335 -11.54 10.66 11.06
C ASN A 335 -11.53 10.46 12.59
N VAL A 336 -10.75 11.25 13.34
CA VAL A 336 -10.83 11.26 14.81
C VAL A 336 -12.21 11.72 15.28
N ALA A 337 -12.80 12.78 14.69
CA ALA A 337 -14.16 13.23 15.02
C ALA A 337 -15.25 12.17 14.77
N GLN A 338 -15.07 11.28 13.78
CA GLN A 338 -15.96 10.15 13.55
C GLN A 338 -15.62 8.91 14.42
N LYS A 339 -14.75 9.07 15.42
CA LYS A 339 -14.32 8.02 16.36
C LYS A 339 -13.67 6.81 15.63
N ILE A 340 -13.00 7.06 14.51
CA ILE A 340 -12.14 6.06 13.87
C ILE A 340 -10.88 5.88 14.74
N THR A 341 -10.53 4.63 15.07
CA THR A 341 -9.35 4.31 15.90
C THR A 341 -8.36 3.36 15.24
N ALA A 342 -8.66 2.93 14.01
CA ALA A 342 -7.71 2.31 13.10
C ALA A 342 -7.84 2.92 11.70
N VAL A 343 -6.71 3.31 11.11
CA VAL A 343 -6.63 3.83 9.74
C VAL A 343 -5.36 3.30 9.08
N ASN A 344 -5.48 2.91 7.82
CA ASN A 344 -4.36 2.65 6.92
C ASN A 344 -4.38 3.63 5.75
N VAL A 345 -3.28 4.36 5.55
CA VAL A 345 -3.14 5.43 4.55
C VAL A 345 -2.66 4.83 3.23
N TYR A 346 -3.56 4.76 2.25
CA TYR A 346 -3.31 4.19 0.92
C TYR A 346 -3.12 5.30 -0.13
N MET A 347 -1.96 5.52 -0.75
CA MET A 347 -0.64 4.98 -0.43
C MET A 347 0.11 5.83 0.61
N ALA A 348 1.04 5.22 1.35
CA ALA A 348 2.07 5.95 2.10
C ALA A 348 3.36 6.13 1.27
N PHE A 349 3.71 5.11 0.47
CA PHE A 349 4.67 5.16 -0.63
C PHE A 349 4.16 4.26 -1.76
N GLY A 350 3.97 4.80 -2.97
CA GLY A 350 3.38 4.05 -4.08
C GLY A 350 4.39 3.27 -4.94
N GLY A 351 5.46 3.92 -5.42
CA GLY A 351 6.53 3.30 -6.23
C GLY A 351 6.27 3.35 -7.74
N THR A 352 6.85 2.40 -8.48
CA THR A 352 6.86 2.37 -9.97
C THR A 352 6.28 1.04 -10.47
N THR A 353 5.48 1.04 -11.54
CA THR A 353 4.90 -0.20 -12.12
C THR A 353 5.35 -0.40 -13.57
N GLY A 354 5.96 -1.54 -13.89
CA GLY A 354 6.27 -1.88 -15.28
C GLY A 354 5.00 -2.00 -16.13
N ILE A 355 4.14 -2.97 -15.81
CA ILE A 355 2.86 -3.19 -16.48
C ILE A 355 1.71 -3.18 -15.45
N PRO A 356 1.02 -2.04 -15.26
CA PRO A 356 -0.21 -1.94 -14.45
C PRO A 356 -1.42 -2.53 -15.20
N TYR A 357 -2.64 -2.28 -14.72
CA TYR A 357 -3.83 -2.39 -15.59
C TYR A 357 -3.87 -1.24 -16.62
N PRO A 358 -4.60 -1.36 -17.74
CA PRO A 358 -4.55 -0.41 -18.86
C PRO A 358 -4.89 1.05 -18.57
N GLY A 359 -5.58 1.35 -17.46
CA GLY A 359 -5.95 2.72 -17.10
C GLY A 359 -4.78 3.60 -16.65
N VAL A 360 -3.70 3.02 -16.10
CA VAL A 360 -2.63 3.75 -15.38
C VAL A 360 -1.28 3.71 -16.12
N GLY A 361 -0.48 4.77 -15.94
CA GLY A 361 0.88 4.90 -16.48
C GLY A 361 1.96 4.14 -15.70
N THR A 362 3.24 4.34 -16.03
CA THR A 362 4.35 3.67 -15.33
C THR A 362 4.53 4.18 -13.89
N SER A 363 4.44 5.50 -13.68
CA SER A 363 4.52 6.06 -12.32
C SER A 363 3.33 5.60 -11.49
N TYR A 364 3.61 5.14 -10.27
CA TYR A 364 2.62 4.98 -9.21
C TYR A 364 3.04 5.80 -7.99
N ASP A 365 3.60 7.01 -8.19
CA ASP A 365 3.86 7.99 -7.13
C ASP A 365 2.63 8.22 -6.23
N TYR A 366 1.44 8.11 -6.83
CA TYR A 366 0.13 8.23 -6.18
C TYR A 366 -0.09 9.61 -5.52
N SER A 367 0.81 10.59 -5.73
CA SER A 367 0.90 11.81 -4.93
C SER A 367 0.96 11.52 -3.42
N ALA A 368 1.57 10.39 -3.04
CA ALA A 368 1.64 9.89 -1.66
C ALA A 368 2.46 10.82 -0.73
N PRO A 369 2.40 10.64 0.61
CA PRO A 369 3.27 11.35 1.55
C PRO A 369 4.77 11.16 1.26
N ILE A 370 5.19 9.95 0.89
CA ILE A 370 6.53 9.66 0.37
C ILE A 370 6.41 9.45 -1.13
N SER A 371 7.08 10.29 -1.93
CA SER A 371 7.03 10.22 -3.40
C SER A 371 7.71 8.97 -3.96
N GLU A 372 7.47 8.67 -5.24
CA GLU A 372 8.18 7.65 -6.02
C GLU A 372 9.71 7.83 -5.96
N THR A 373 10.18 9.08 -5.94
CA THR A 373 11.60 9.44 -5.75
C THR A 373 12.14 9.15 -4.33
N ARG A 374 11.27 8.69 -3.41
CA ARG A 374 11.49 8.48 -1.97
C ARG A 374 11.70 9.77 -1.16
N PHE A 375 11.52 10.94 -1.76
CA PHE A 375 11.62 12.21 -1.05
C PHE A 375 10.29 12.54 -0.33
N VAL A 376 10.38 13.46 0.63
CA VAL A 376 9.26 13.89 1.48
C VAL A 376 9.14 15.42 1.49
N GLY A 377 7.92 15.93 1.61
CA GLY A 377 7.60 17.36 1.62
C GLY A 377 6.42 17.70 2.56
N ASP A 378 5.79 18.85 2.39
CA ASP A 378 4.81 19.40 3.34
C ASP A 378 3.62 18.48 3.66
N LYS A 379 3.15 17.67 2.69
CA LYS A 379 2.11 16.65 2.89
C LYS A 379 2.51 15.61 3.93
N TYR A 380 3.75 15.12 3.87
CA TYR A 380 4.35 14.23 4.87
C TYR A 380 4.56 14.95 6.20
N SER A 381 4.95 16.23 6.17
CA SER A 381 5.18 17.01 7.40
C SER A 381 3.90 17.26 8.20
N GLU A 382 2.78 17.59 7.56
CA GLU A 382 1.47 17.68 8.25
C GLU A 382 0.96 16.29 8.68
N THR A 383 1.14 15.26 7.85
CA THR A 383 0.86 13.85 8.23
C THR A 383 1.65 13.47 9.49
N LYS A 384 2.90 13.94 9.61
CA LYS A 384 3.75 13.75 10.79
C LYS A 384 3.22 14.51 12.01
N LEU A 385 2.76 15.75 11.88
CA LEU A 385 2.20 16.49 13.03
C LEU A 385 1.02 15.73 13.64
N PHE A 386 0.14 15.20 12.79
CA PHE A 386 -1.00 14.39 13.20
C PHE A 386 -0.61 13.03 13.79
N ALA A 387 0.27 12.27 13.13
CA ALA A 387 0.68 10.94 13.61
C ALA A 387 1.48 10.97 14.93
N GLN A 388 2.29 12.01 15.15
CA GLN A 388 3.03 12.19 16.42
C GLN A 388 2.10 12.59 17.58
N PHE A 389 0.99 13.30 17.30
CA PHE A 389 -0.07 13.54 18.27
C PHE A 389 -0.75 12.23 18.70
N LEU A 390 -1.24 11.43 17.74
CA LEU A 390 -1.92 10.15 18.02
C LEU A 390 -1.06 9.23 18.91
N ARG A 391 0.24 9.15 18.64
CA ARG A 391 1.22 8.37 19.40
C ARG A 391 1.23 8.66 20.90
N VAL A 392 0.98 9.91 21.32
CA VAL A 392 0.97 10.30 22.75
C VAL A 392 -0.42 10.53 23.32
N ALA A 393 -1.44 10.67 22.48
CA ALA A 393 -2.84 10.84 22.86
C ALA A 393 -3.52 9.53 23.28
N ARG A 394 -2.86 8.73 24.15
CA ARG A 394 -3.26 7.36 24.56
C ARG A 394 -4.75 7.25 24.95
N ASP A 395 -5.28 8.26 25.62
CA ASP A 395 -6.68 8.30 26.05
C ASP A 395 -7.70 8.25 24.87
N LEU A 396 -7.33 8.64 23.64
CA LEU A 396 -8.16 8.49 22.43
C LEU A 396 -8.52 7.04 22.13
N THR A 397 -7.71 6.07 22.57
CA THR A 397 -7.98 4.65 22.37
C THR A 397 -9.21 4.15 23.12
N LYS A 398 -9.79 4.94 24.03
CA LYS A 398 -11.03 4.61 24.73
C LYS A 398 -11.89 5.86 24.94
N VAL A 399 -12.54 6.35 23.88
CA VAL A 399 -13.43 7.52 23.94
C VAL A 399 -14.85 7.22 23.47
N ASP A 400 -15.82 7.79 24.17
CA ASP A 400 -17.19 7.94 23.72
C ASP A 400 -17.33 9.25 22.91
N ARG A 401 -18.14 9.24 21.85
CA ARG A 401 -18.53 10.47 21.13
C ARG A 401 -19.68 11.13 21.90
N VAL A 402 -19.38 12.18 22.66
CA VAL A 402 -20.33 12.81 23.60
C VAL A 402 -21.40 13.60 22.84
N ASN A 403 -20.99 14.41 21.87
CA ASN A 403 -21.87 15.22 21.02
C ASN A 403 -21.09 15.77 19.81
N ASN A 404 -21.79 16.19 18.76
CA ASN A 404 -21.25 16.90 17.60
C ASN A 404 -22.14 18.11 17.28
N ALA A 405 -21.70 19.33 17.63
CA ALA A 405 -22.53 20.52 17.54
C ALA A 405 -21.73 21.81 17.35
N THR A 406 -22.36 22.82 16.75
CA THR A 406 -21.81 24.18 16.65
C THR A 406 -21.95 24.97 17.96
N SER A 407 -22.86 24.55 18.85
CA SER A 407 -23.13 25.19 20.15
C SER A 407 -21.97 25.10 21.16
N TYR A 408 -20.92 24.34 20.86
CA TYR A 408 -19.68 24.35 21.64
C TYR A 408 -18.85 25.62 21.40
N ALA A 409 -19.00 26.24 20.23
CA ALA A 409 -18.18 27.38 19.81
C ALA A 409 -18.97 28.69 19.89
N SER A 410 -18.28 29.79 20.21
CA SER A 410 -18.85 31.14 20.19
C SER A 410 -19.10 31.69 18.77
N ASN A 411 -18.87 30.87 17.74
CA ASN A 411 -19.02 31.19 16.33
C ASN A 411 -19.68 29.97 15.67
N SER A 412 -20.91 30.13 15.16
CA SER A 412 -21.71 29.04 14.61
C SER A 412 -21.17 28.47 13.29
N ALA A 413 -20.17 29.10 12.67
CA ALA A 413 -19.43 28.53 11.54
C ALA A 413 -18.46 27.40 11.96
N ILE A 414 -18.22 27.20 13.25
CA ILE A 414 -17.35 26.14 13.78
C ILE A 414 -18.20 24.98 14.29
N LEU A 415 -18.05 23.80 13.69
CA LEU A 415 -18.55 22.54 14.21
C LEU A 415 -17.52 21.93 15.16
N THR A 416 -17.96 21.40 16.31
CA THR A 416 -17.10 20.66 17.22
C THR A 416 -17.70 19.31 17.59
N THR A 417 -16.92 18.23 17.42
CA THR A 417 -17.19 16.96 18.10
C THR A 417 -16.41 16.90 19.41
N GLU A 418 -17.10 16.63 20.52
CA GLU A 418 -16.48 16.24 21.79
C GLU A 418 -16.35 14.72 21.87
N LEU A 419 -15.11 14.24 21.98
CA LEU A 419 -14.79 12.87 22.37
C LEU A 419 -14.30 12.88 23.81
N ARG A 420 -14.72 11.92 24.64
CA ARG A 420 -14.33 11.87 26.06
C ARG A 420 -14.01 10.46 26.50
N ASN A 421 -12.89 10.30 27.21
CA ASN A 421 -12.50 9.04 27.81
C ASN A 421 -13.28 8.84 29.13
N PRO A 422 -14.11 7.79 29.27
CA PRO A 422 -14.96 7.60 30.45
C PRO A 422 -14.18 7.19 31.70
N ASP A 423 -12.97 6.64 31.55
CA ASP A 423 -12.14 6.19 32.67
C ASP A 423 -11.30 7.33 33.25
N THR A 424 -10.79 8.23 32.39
CA THR A 424 -9.78 9.24 32.78
C THR A 424 -10.30 10.68 32.73
N ASN A 425 -11.47 10.92 32.15
CA ASN A 425 -12.04 12.24 31.83
C ASN A 425 -11.20 13.09 30.85
N ALA A 426 -10.19 12.52 30.19
CA ALA A 426 -9.52 13.22 29.09
C ALA A 426 -10.52 13.53 27.97
N GLY A 427 -10.52 14.77 27.48
CA GLY A 427 -11.43 15.26 26.44
C GLY A 427 -10.68 15.74 25.21
N PHE A 428 -11.25 15.47 24.04
CA PHE A 428 -10.71 15.84 22.74
C PHE A 428 -11.82 16.51 21.93
N TYR A 429 -11.69 17.82 21.74
CA TYR A 429 -12.63 18.64 21.00
C TYR A 429 -12.08 18.85 19.59
N VAL A 430 -12.54 18.04 18.64
CA VAL A 430 -12.15 18.19 17.23
C VAL A 430 -12.97 19.31 16.63
N THR A 431 -12.30 20.40 16.27
CA THR A 431 -12.91 21.62 15.71
C THR A 431 -12.67 21.67 14.21
N ALA A 432 -13.72 22.00 13.43
CA ALA A 432 -13.67 22.18 11.98
C ALA A 432 -14.66 23.26 11.55
N HIS A 433 -14.55 23.77 10.33
CA HIS A 433 -15.64 24.56 9.75
C HIS A 433 -16.88 23.66 9.53
N ALA A 434 -18.07 24.15 9.90
CA ALA A 434 -19.33 23.44 9.73
C ALA A 434 -19.68 23.18 8.24
N VAL A 435 -19.12 24.01 7.35
CA VAL A 435 -18.97 23.73 5.93
C VAL A 435 -17.49 23.44 5.70
N SER A 436 -17.11 22.17 5.61
CA SER A 436 -15.71 21.70 5.67
C SER A 436 -14.81 22.23 4.55
N TYR A 437 -15.39 22.61 3.42
CA TYR A 437 -14.69 23.23 2.30
C TYR A 437 -14.53 24.76 2.38
N SER A 438 -14.99 25.40 3.47
CA SER A 438 -14.83 26.85 3.68
C SER A 438 -13.36 27.28 3.65
N LYS A 439 -13.13 28.46 3.06
CA LYS A 439 -11.83 29.12 2.97
C LYS A 439 -11.72 30.32 3.94
N ASP A 440 -12.69 30.47 4.84
CA ASP A 440 -12.79 31.59 5.76
C ASP A 440 -11.83 31.48 6.94
N ARG A 441 -11.43 32.64 7.50
CA ARG A 441 -10.65 32.70 8.74
C ARG A 441 -11.57 32.98 9.92
N SER A 442 -12.02 31.92 10.59
CA SER A 442 -13.03 31.97 11.65
C SER A 442 -12.42 32.00 13.06
N PRO A 443 -12.42 33.16 13.75
CA PRO A 443 -12.09 33.22 15.17
C PRO A 443 -13.25 32.69 16.04
N PHE A 444 -12.93 32.05 17.17
CA PHE A 444 -13.91 31.49 18.11
C PHE A 444 -13.33 31.25 19.51
N LYS A 445 -14.24 31.15 20.49
CA LYS A 445 -14.01 30.52 21.79
C LYS A 445 -14.76 29.20 21.87
N LEU A 446 -14.34 28.33 22.78
CA LEU A 446 -14.85 26.99 22.96
C LEU A 446 -15.27 26.76 24.41
N ASP A 447 -16.49 26.29 24.64
CA ASP A 447 -16.98 25.88 25.97
C ASP A 447 -16.62 24.42 26.23
N VAL A 448 -15.69 24.19 27.16
CA VAL A 448 -15.13 22.86 27.46
C VAL A 448 -15.43 22.38 28.88
N SER A 449 -15.53 21.07 29.05
CA SER A 449 -15.61 20.40 30.35
C SER A 449 -14.25 19.83 30.75
N THR A 450 -13.78 20.18 31.96
CA THR A 450 -12.47 19.82 32.50
C THR A 450 -12.57 19.44 33.99
N SER A 451 -11.53 18.82 34.55
CA SER A 451 -11.43 18.56 35.99
C SER A 451 -11.30 19.82 36.85
N ALA A 452 -11.11 21.01 36.26
CA ALA A 452 -11.22 22.30 36.93
C ALA A 452 -12.64 22.91 36.89
N GLY A 453 -13.58 22.28 36.16
CA GLY A 453 -14.93 22.77 35.92
C GLY A 453 -15.23 22.96 34.43
N LYS A 454 -16.42 23.52 34.13
CA LYS A 454 -16.72 24.06 32.79
C LYS A 454 -16.03 25.40 32.60
N LEU A 455 -15.41 25.61 31.43
CA LEU A 455 -14.62 26.79 31.10
C LEU A 455 -14.86 27.22 29.66
N THR A 456 -15.06 28.52 29.42
CA THR A 456 -14.94 29.11 28.07
C THR A 456 -13.47 29.43 27.82
N ILE A 457 -12.84 28.74 26.87
CA ILE A 457 -11.43 28.95 26.50
C ILE A 457 -11.33 29.61 25.12
N PRO A 458 -10.43 30.58 24.88
CA PRO A 458 -9.39 31.09 25.78
C PRO A 458 -9.97 32.07 26.82
N GLN A 459 -9.55 31.93 28.07
CA GLN A 459 -9.98 32.78 29.17
C GLN A 459 -9.31 34.17 29.13
N HIS A 460 -8.07 34.25 28.64
CA HIS A 460 -7.19 35.42 28.75
C HIS A 460 -6.30 35.71 27.52
N GLY A 461 -6.13 34.74 26.60
CA GLY A 461 -5.51 34.92 25.29
C GLY A 461 -6.42 35.63 24.29
N GLY A 462 -5.93 35.79 23.05
CA GLY A 462 -6.79 36.04 21.89
C GLY A 462 -7.48 34.73 21.47
N ASP A 463 -8.57 34.85 20.72
CA ASP A 463 -9.44 33.73 20.32
C ASP A 463 -8.69 32.62 19.54
N ILE A 464 -9.23 31.39 19.60
CA ILE A 464 -8.81 30.30 18.72
C ILE A 464 -9.22 30.67 17.30
N VAL A 465 -8.47 30.24 16.30
CA VAL A 465 -8.74 30.55 14.89
C VAL A 465 -8.69 29.26 14.11
N LEU A 466 -9.71 28.97 13.28
CA LEU A 466 -9.49 28.10 12.12
C LEU A 466 -9.22 28.99 10.91
N ASN A 467 -8.14 28.71 10.19
CA ASN A 467 -7.95 29.27 8.85
C ASN A 467 -8.78 28.45 7.84
N GLY A 468 -8.89 28.95 6.61
CA GLY A 468 -9.59 28.23 5.55
C GLY A 468 -9.02 26.82 5.36
N ARG A 469 -9.89 25.81 5.26
CA ARG A 469 -9.50 24.39 5.18
C ARG A 469 -8.55 23.94 6.29
N GLU A 470 -8.81 24.37 7.53
CA GLU A 470 -8.10 23.89 8.73
C GLU A 470 -9.06 23.22 9.73
N SER A 471 -8.55 22.22 10.45
CA SER A 471 -9.13 21.61 11.65
C SER A 471 -8.08 21.59 12.77
N LYS A 472 -8.52 21.66 14.04
CA LYS A 472 -7.63 21.53 15.21
C LYS A 472 -8.26 20.67 16.32
N ILE A 473 -7.47 19.82 16.96
CA ILE A 473 -7.87 18.99 18.10
C ILE A 473 -7.48 19.70 19.41
N ILE A 474 -8.47 20.28 20.08
CA ILE A 474 -8.31 21.02 21.34
C ILE A 474 -8.44 20.03 22.51
N VAL A 475 -7.40 19.89 23.33
CA VAL A 475 -7.33 18.84 24.37
C VAL A 475 -7.69 19.37 25.76
N THR A 476 -8.34 18.52 26.58
CA THR A 476 -8.60 18.77 28.01
C THR A 476 -8.27 17.58 28.88
N ASP A 477 -7.86 17.86 30.13
CA ASP A 477 -7.42 16.88 31.13
C ASP A 477 -6.33 15.89 30.65
N PHE A 478 -5.57 16.29 29.62
CA PHE A 478 -4.61 15.49 28.87
C PHE A 478 -3.41 15.10 29.75
N LYS A 479 -2.99 13.84 29.68
CA LYS A 479 -1.97 13.25 30.54
C LYS A 479 -0.56 13.74 30.16
N VAL A 480 0.15 14.37 31.10
CA VAL A 480 1.54 14.82 30.94
C VAL A 480 2.42 14.12 31.99
N GLY A 481 2.78 12.87 31.68
CA GLY A 481 3.50 11.98 32.59
C GLY A 481 2.66 11.61 33.82
N ARG A 482 2.77 12.39 34.89
CA ARG A 482 1.98 12.27 36.14
C ARG A 482 1.03 13.44 36.40
N GLU A 483 1.18 14.54 35.68
CA GLU A 483 0.31 15.73 35.80
C GLU A 483 -0.78 15.72 34.72
N LYS A 484 -1.75 16.61 34.84
CA LYS A 484 -2.74 16.90 33.79
C LYS A 484 -2.59 18.32 33.23
N LEU A 485 -2.59 18.40 31.91
CA LEU A 485 -2.82 19.61 31.13
C LEU A 485 -4.33 19.82 31.06
N ILE A 486 -4.86 20.70 31.91
CA ILE A 486 -6.30 20.88 32.14
C ILE A 486 -7.00 21.29 30.84
N TYR A 487 -6.36 22.17 30.06
CA TYR A 487 -6.64 22.35 28.63
C TYR A 487 -5.42 22.94 27.90
N SER A 488 -5.41 22.80 26.58
CA SER A 488 -4.58 23.62 25.68
C SER A 488 -5.32 23.94 24.39
N THR A 489 -5.25 25.20 23.94
CA THR A 489 -5.77 25.64 22.63
C THR A 489 -4.73 25.55 21.51
N ALA A 490 -3.50 25.16 21.84
CA ALA A 490 -2.47 24.79 20.89
C ALA A 490 -2.43 23.26 20.76
N GLU A 491 -2.22 22.74 19.55
CA GLU A 491 -2.19 21.30 19.36
C GLU A 491 -0.93 20.68 19.98
N VAL A 492 -1.08 19.52 20.62
CA VAL A 492 0.03 18.75 21.17
C VAL A 492 0.73 18.03 20.02
N LEU A 493 1.97 18.41 19.70
CA LEU A 493 2.79 17.67 18.73
C LEU A 493 3.28 16.36 19.34
N THR A 494 3.82 16.41 20.55
CA THR A 494 4.33 15.22 21.25
C THR A 494 4.57 15.50 22.74
N VAL A 495 4.81 14.45 23.52
CA VAL A 495 5.32 14.49 24.89
C VAL A 495 6.51 13.55 24.99
N SER A 496 7.63 14.05 25.52
CA SER A 496 8.85 13.27 25.73
C SER A 496 9.30 13.34 27.19
N ILE A 497 9.62 12.22 27.83
CA ILE A 497 9.95 12.17 29.26
C ILE A 497 11.46 11.99 29.43
N GLN A 498 12.15 13.07 29.81
CA GLN A 498 13.60 13.11 29.95
C GLN A 498 13.99 13.22 31.43
N ASP A 499 14.86 12.32 31.93
CA ASP A 499 15.21 12.21 33.36
C ASP A 499 13.97 12.12 34.30
N GLY A 500 12.88 11.50 33.84
CA GLY A 500 11.60 11.44 34.56
C GLY A 500 10.81 12.75 34.59
N LYS A 501 11.17 13.74 33.76
CA LYS A 501 10.49 15.04 33.62
C LYS A 501 9.90 15.21 32.21
N PRO A 502 8.58 15.35 32.07
CA PRO A 502 7.94 15.64 30.80
C PRO A 502 8.43 16.95 30.14
N ILE A 503 8.58 16.87 28.83
CA ILE A 503 8.70 17.98 27.90
C ILE A 503 7.51 17.88 26.96
N VAL A 504 6.59 18.84 27.02
CA VAL A 504 5.43 18.94 26.12
C VAL A 504 5.81 19.82 24.95
N PHE A 505 5.54 19.37 23.74
CA PHE A 505 5.69 20.18 22.52
C PHE A 505 4.30 20.57 22.06
N LEU A 506 4.01 21.88 22.09
CA LEU A 506 2.77 22.47 21.58
C LEU A 506 3.08 23.27 20.31
N TRP A 507 2.16 23.30 19.35
CA TRP A 507 2.36 24.08 18.13
C TRP A 507 1.11 24.86 17.69
N LEU A 508 1.35 25.96 16.96
CA LEU A 508 0.34 26.76 16.26
C LEU A 508 0.95 27.38 14.98
N PRO A 509 0.17 27.77 13.98
CA PRO A 509 0.59 28.72 12.96
C PRO A 509 1.15 30.02 13.56
N ALA A 510 2.17 30.61 12.92
CA ALA A 510 2.78 31.85 13.40
C ALA A 510 1.78 33.02 13.33
N GLY A 511 1.65 33.77 14.43
CA GLY A 511 0.67 34.86 14.58
C GLY A 511 -0.62 34.48 15.32
N GLU A 512 -0.91 33.18 15.53
CA GLU A 512 -2.04 32.75 16.35
C GLU A 512 -1.76 32.91 17.86
N SER A 513 -2.83 32.97 18.66
CA SER A 513 -2.73 33.04 20.13
C SER A 513 -2.95 31.66 20.74
N GLY A 514 -2.00 31.21 21.55
CA GLY A 514 -2.13 29.98 22.32
C GLY A 514 -2.46 30.27 23.78
N GLU A 515 -3.28 29.41 24.39
CA GLU A 515 -3.51 29.40 25.83
C GLU A 515 -3.55 27.96 26.37
N PHE A 516 -2.96 27.74 27.54
CA PHE A 516 -3.05 26.47 28.24
C PHE A 516 -3.05 26.64 29.76
N LEU A 517 -3.64 25.68 30.47
CA LEU A 517 -3.67 25.61 31.93
C LEU A 517 -3.00 24.33 32.43
N LEU A 518 -1.89 24.48 33.12
CA LEU A 518 -1.25 23.40 33.88
C LEU A 518 -1.62 23.53 35.36
N ASN A 519 -1.91 22.41 36.01
CA ASN A 519 -2.09 22.35 37.46
C ASN A 519 -0.75 22.57 38.18
N CYS A 520 -0.45 23.80 38.60
CA CYS A 520 0.83 24.16 39.22
C CYS A 520 0.70 25.31 40.22
N ILE A 521 1.56 25.31 41.25
CA ILE A 521 1.42 26.20 42.42
C ILE A 521 2.18 27.53 42.25
N ARG A 522 3.08 27.66 41.25
CA ARG A 522 3.84 28.89 40.97
C ARG A 522 3.99 29.18 39.48
N ILE A 523 4.22 30.46 39.18
CA ILE A 523 4.49 31.03 37.86
C ILE A 523 5.72 30.33 37.21
N PRO A 524 5.66 29.92 35.94
CA PRO A 524 6.79 29.32 35.23
C PRO A 524 7.88 30.33 34.86
N LEU A 525 9.10 29.82 34.70
CA LEU A 525 10.25 30.58 34.19
C LEU A 525 10.30 30.48 32.66
N VAL A 526 10.47 31.63 31.99
CA VAL A 526 10.69 31.71 30.54
C VAL A 526 12.20 31.55 30.26
N LEU A 527 12.58 30.51 29.52
CA LEU A 527 13.98 30.13 29.26
C LEU A 527 14.47 30.44 27.83
N LYS A 528 13.56 30.43 26.84
CA LYS A 528 13.80 30.83 25.43
C LYS A 528 12.58 31.64 24.98
N ARG A 529 12.79 32.81 24.36
CA ARG A 529 11.70 33.73 23.95
C ARG A 529 11.51 33.87 22.46
N ASP A 530 12.47 33.41 21.66
CA ASP A 530 12.67 33.92 20.31
C ASP A 530 11.51 33.55 19.35
N GLY A 531 10.80 32.44 19.63
CA GLY A 531 9.56 32.04 18.94
C GLY A 531 8.24 32.44 19.61
N CYS A 532 8.21 33.34 20.61
CA CYS A 532 6.94 33.71 21.27
C CYS A 532 6.89 35.16 21.76
N SER A 533 5.72 35.78 21.66
CA SER A 533 5.46 37.13 22.17
C SER A 533 4.24 37.16 23.09
N ASN A 534 4.00 38.30 23.73
CA ASN A 534 2.83 38.56 24.58
C ASN A 534 2.59 37.59 25.75
N ILE A 535 3.61 36.83 26.18
CA ILE A 535 3.51 35.80 27.22
C ILE A 535 2.96 36.40 28.52
N LYS A 536 1.84 35.86 29.00
CA LYS A 536 1.16 36.26 30.23
C LYS A 536 0.86 35.03 31.08
N PHE A 537 1.01 35.18 32.38
CA PHE A 537 0.63 34.18 33.38
C PHE A 537 -0.43 34.78 34.28
N LYS A 538 -1.57 34.11 34.43
CA LYS A 538 -2.61 34.47 35.40
C LYS A 538 -2.98 33.28 36.27
N GLN A 539 -3.38 33.56 37.51
CA GLN A 539 -3.91 32.57 38.42
C GLN A 539 -5.28 32.08 37.90
N GLY A 540 -5.39 30.80 37.59
CA GLY A 540 -6.65 30.12 37.29
C GLY A 540 -7.15 29.30 38.49
N LEU A 541 -8.33 28.70 38.35
CA LEU A 541 -9.01 27.92 39.40
C LEU A 541 -8.18 26.76 39.96
N LYS A 542 -7.38 26.09 39.10
CA LYS A 542 -6.49 24.99 39.45
C LYS A 542 -5.14 25.13 38.72
N GLY A 543 -4.41 26.21 39.02
CA GLY A 543 -3.05 26.43 38.54
C GLY A 543 -2.84 27.75 37.80
N PHE A 544 -1.86 27.80 36.88
CA PHE A 544 -1.58 29.00 36.08
C PHE A 544 -2.02 28.85 34.63
N VAL A 545 -2.89 29.77 34.20
CA VAL A 545 -3.23 29.98 32.79
C VAL A 545 -2.05 30.72 32.15
N THR A 546 -1.45 30.11 31.14
CA THR A 546 -0.41 30.68 30.30
C THR A 546 -1.01 31.04 28.96
N SER A 547 -0.98 32.32 28.56
CA SER A 547 -1.35 32.74 27.21
C SER A 547 -0.21 33.47 26.51
N TYR A 548 -0.12 33.33 25.17
CA TYR A 548 0.96 33.85 24.33
C TYR A 548 0.48 34.09 22.89
N THR A 549 1.32 34.72 22.08
CA THR A 549 1.21 34.77 20.61
C THR A 549 2.38 34.00 20.02
N GLN A 550 2.13 33.02 19.15
CA GLN A 550 3.17 32.23 18.51
C GLN A 550 3.93 33.09 17.48
N SER A 551 5.23 32.89 17.36
CA SER A 551 6.08 33.53 16.35
C SER A 551 6.99 32.48 15.72
N LYS A 552 7.57 32.74 14.54
CA LYS A 552 8.41 31.75 13.85
C LYS A 552 9.61 31.35 14.72
N GLY A 553 9.90 30.06 14.79
CA GLY A 553 10.91 29.47 15.68
C GLY A 553 10.28 28.77 16.89
N SER A 554 11.05 28.66 17.97
CA SER A 554 10.60 28.01 19.21
C SER A 554 10.89 28.80 20.49
N CYS A 555 10.01 28.61 21.46
CA CYS A 555 9.99 29.27 22.76
C CYS A 555 9.89 28.20 23.87
N VAL A 556 10.51 28.43 25.03
CA VAL A 556 10.60 27.39 26.08
C VAL A 556 10.27 27.96 27.45
N LEU A 557 9.34 27.29 28.14
CA LEU A 557 8.86 27.57 29.48
C LEU A 557 9.18 26.40 30.41
N GLN A 558 9.50 26.66 31.67
CA GLN A 558 9.70 25.63 32.70
C GLN A 558 8.91 25.93 33.97
N PHE A 559 8.11 24.97 34.41
CA PHE A 559 7.34 25.04 35.66
C PHE A 559 8.16 24.50 36.85
N GLU A 560 7.79 24.87 38.08
CA GLU A 560 8.49 24.43 39.31
C GLU A 560 8.48 22.89 39.48
N SER A 561 7.46 22.20 38.96
CA SER A 561 7.41 20.73 38.88
C SER A 561 8.53 20.11 38.04
N GLY A 562 9.26 20.91 37.26
CA GLY A 562 10.28 20.48 36.30
C GLY A 562 9.71 20.11 34.92
N ILE A 563 8.40 20.23 34.70
CA ILE A 563 7.81 20.10 33.37
C ILE A 563 8.25 21.29 32.51
N ARG A 564 8.66 20.99 31.28
CA ARG A 564 8.96 22.00 30.25
C ARG A 564 7.87 22.01 29.18
N PHE A 565 7.56 23.19 28.67
CA PHE A 565 6.75 23.37 27.48
C PHE A 565 7.62 24.02 26.40
N VAL A 566 7.65 23.42 25.22
CA VAL A 566 8.29 23.94 24.02
C VAL A 566 7.17 24.34 23.06
N LEU A 567 7.11 25.62 22.72
CA LEU A 567 6.06 26.23 21.90
C LEU A 567 6.64 26.50 20.51
N LEU A 568 6.04 25.90 19.47
CA LEU A 568 6.55 25.86 18.10
C LEU A 568 5.62 26.59 17.12
N ASP A 569 6.17 27.19 16.07
CA ASP A 569 5.37 27.50 14.87
C ASP A 569 5.24 26.26 13.96
N ARG A 570 4.27 26.24 13.03
CA ARG A 570 4.06 25.12 12.08
C ARG A 570 5.35 24.71 11.35
N SER A 571 6.20 25.66 10.91
CA SER A 571 7.46 25.30 10.23
C SER A 571 8.50 24.68 11.18
N THR A 572 8.67 25.19 12.40
CA THR A 572 9.52 24.52 13.40
C THR A 572 8.94 23.17 13.85
N ALA A 573 7.62 22.98 13.79
CA ALA A 573 6.97 21.69 14.03
C ALA A 573 7.24 20.69 12.89
N TYR A 574 7.17 21.12 11.62
CA TYR A 574 7.59 20.32 10.47
C TYR A 574 9.07 19.89 10.59
N ASP A 575 9.96 20.77 11.07
CA ASP A 575 11.38 20.46 11.31
C ASP A 575 11.64 19.60 12.55
N THR A 576 10.60 19.20 13.31
CA THR A 576 10.73 18.42 14.55
C THR A 576 10.53 16.92 14.30
N TRP A 577 11.33 16.10 15.00
CA TRP A 577 11.37 14.64 14.88
C TRP A 577 11.35 13.99 16.25
N VAL A 578 10.66 12.85 16.35
CA VAL A 578 10.49 12.09 17.60
C VAL A 578 10.91 10.62 17.42
N PRO A 579 12.20 10.34 17.16
CA PRO A 579 12.72 8.97 17.10
C PRO A 579 12.74 8.31 18.48
N SER A 580 12.70 6.97 18.51
CA SER A 580 12.77 6.16 19.73
C SER A 580 14.14 5.50 19.90
N LEU A 581 14.51 5.26 21.16
CA LEU A 581 15.59 4.38 21.58
C LEU A 581 15.17 2.89 21.63
N SER A 582 13.91 2.58 21.30
CA SER A 582 13.33 1.24 21.26
C SER A 582 12.70 0.93 19.91
N ASN A 583 12.63 -0.34 19.54
CA ASN A 583 11.86 -0.84 18.39
C ASN A 583 10.44 -1.28 18.80
N ASN A 584 9.87 -0.76 19.89
CA ASN A 584 8.49 -1.06 20.26
C ASN A 584 7.53 -0.19 19.42
N PRO A 585 6.55 -0.76 18.68
CA PRO A 585 5.54 0.00 17.94
C PRO A 585 4.82 1.05 18.78
N PHE A 586 4.44 0.75 20.03
CA PHE A 586 3.77 1.66 20.95
C PHE A 586 4.58 2.94 21.23
N THR A 587 5.91 2.90 21.13
CA THR A 587 6.79 4.08 21.21
C THR A 587 6.56 4.94 22.47
N TYR A 588 6.81 4.39 23.66
CA TYR A 588 6.55 5.07 24.93
C TYR A 588 7.35 6.37 25.11
N GLU A 589 6.77 7.32 25.82
CA GLU A 589 7.22 8.72 25.86
C GLU A 589 8.60 8.89 26.52
N ASP A 590 9.01 7.96 27.40
CA ASP A 590 10.33 7.90 28.04
C ASP A 590 11.40 7.18 27.22
N THR A 591 11.03 6.50 26.12
CA THR A 591 11.97 5.96 25.13
C THR A 591 12.31 6.95 24.03
N THR A 592 11.60 8.08 23.95
CA THR A 592 11.77 9.06 22.86
C THR A 592 12.97 9.98 23.07
N ILE A 593 13.46 10.53 21.96
CA ILE A 593 14.29 11.74 21.91
C ILE A 593 13.57 12.72 21.00
N VAL A 594 13.72 14.04 21.22
CA VAL A 594 13.26 15.04 20.26
C VAL A 594 14.45 15.75 19.61
N VAL A 595 14.45 15.77 18.27
CA VAL A 595 15.49 16.38 17.43
C VAL A 595 14.82 17.40 16.51
N GLN A 596 15.34 18.63 16.44
CA GLN A 596 14.82 19.70 15.58
C GLN A 596 15.87 20.13 14.55
N GLY A 597 15.46 20.28 13.28
CA GLY A 597 16.22 20.93 12.20
C GLY A 597 16.66 20.07 10.98
N PRO A 598 16.97 18.76 11.09
CA PRO A 598 17.35 17.95 9.92
C PRO A 598 16.17 17.67 8.97
N TYR A 599 16.48 17.36 7.70
CA TYR A 599 15.49 16.97 6.70
C TYR A 599 14.83 15.61 7.00
N LEU A 600 15.56 14.70 7.65
CA LEU A 600 15.03 13.45 8.19
C LEU A 600 15.82 13.03 9.43
N VAL A 601 15.16 12.36 10.38
CA VAL A 601 15.84 11.65 11.47
C VAL A 601 15.28 10.23 11.53
N ARG A 602 16.12 9.26 11.16
CA ARG A 602 15.76 7.85 10.95
C ARG A 602 15.77 7.04 12.25
N LYS A 603 16.79 7.24 13.08
CA LYS A 603 17.04 6.48 14.32
C LYS A 603 17.97 7.26 15.25
N VAL A 604 17.89 6.94 16.55
CA VAL A 604 18.81 7.40 17.59
C VAL A 604 19.32 6.25 18.44
N ALA A 605 20.51 6.40 19.02
CA ALA A 605 21.07 5.53 20.05
C ALA A 605 21.83 6.38 21.10
N ILE A 606 22.03 5.85 22.30
CA ILE A 606 22.86 6.50 23.34
C ILE A 606 24.00 5.58 23.74
N GLU A 607 25.22 6.00 23.45
CA GLU A 607 26.46 5.30 23.77
C GLU A 607 27.21 6.09 24.86
N LYS A 608 27.18 5.60 26.11
CA LYS A 608 27.77 6.20 27.33
C LYS A 608 27.23 7.60 27.70
N LYS A 609 27.62 8.63 26.94
CA LYS A 609 27.25 10.06 27.08
C LYS A 609 27.11 10.79 25.73
N THR A 610 27.28 10.06 24.63
CA THR A 610 27.02 10.52 23.27
C THR A 610 25.61 10.08 22.90
N ILE A 611 24.83 10.97 22.28
CA ILE A 611 23.69 10.52 21.46
C ILE A 611 24.15 10.44 20.02
N GLU A 612 23.89 9.30 19.41
CA GLU A 612 24.16 9.03 18.01
C GLU A 612 22.85 9.20 17.25
N ILE A 613 22.90 10.00 16.19
CA ILE A 613 21.74 10.32 15.35
C ILE A 613 22.08 9.89 13.92
N SER A 614 21.21 9.11 13.32
CA SER A 614 21.26 8.80 11.88
C SER A 614 20.10 9.50 11.18
N GLY A 615 20.38 10.31 10.18
CA GLY A 615 19.39 11.09 9.47
C GLY A 615 20.00 11.85 8.28
N ASP A 616 19.20 12.72 7.68
CA ASP A 616 19.49 13.28 6.37
C ASP A 616 19.36 14.81 6.38
N TRP A 617 20.15 15.50 5.56
CA TRP A 617 20.10 16.96 5.39
C TRP A 617 20.81 17.39 4.09
N SER A 618 20.41 18.53 3.54
CA SER A 618 21.10 19.21 2.43
C SER A 618 21.67 20.56 2.90
N GLU A 619 20.81 21.39 3.49
CA GLU A 619 21.13 22.77 3.87
C GLU A 619 21.90 22.92 5.19
N LYS A 620 22.32 24.15 5.49
CA LYS A 620 22.99 24.51 6.77
C LYS A 620 22.00 24.51 7.94
N THR A 621 21.64 23.30 8.39
CA THR A 621 20.70 23.08 9.50
C THR A 621 21.26 23.50 10.87
N ALA A 622 20.48 24.31 11.60
CA ALA A 622 20.64 24.47 13.04
C ALA A 622 20.05 23.24 13.76
N LEU A 623 20.81 22.61 14.65
CA LEU A 623 20.40 21.35 15.30
C LEU A 623 20.09 21.61 16.78
N GLU A 624 18.90 21.27 17.25
CA GLU A 624 18.52 21.31 18.68
C GLU A 624 17.97 19.95 19.15
N VAL A 625 18.56 19.37 20.20
CA VAL A 625 18.27 18.00 20.68
C VAL A 625 17.91 17.98 22.16
N TYR A 626 16.76 17.38 22.47
CA TYR A 626 16.24 17.18 23.83
C TYR A 626 16.47 15.71 24.23
N ALA A 627 17.49 15.49 25.06
CA ALA A 627 17.96 14.17 25.51
C ALA A 627 18.26 14.19 27.03
N PRO A 628 18.50 13.03 27.67
CA PRO A 628 18.74 12.95 29.12
C PRO A 628 19.97 13.74 29.55
N ARG A 629 19.99 14.28 30.77
CA ARG A 629 21.08 15.14 31.30
C ARG A 629 22.45 14.47 31.27
N ALA A 630 22.50 13.14 31.30
CA ALA A 630 23.74 12.36 31.16
C ALA A 630 24.41 12.51 29.79
N VAL A 631 23.63 12.70 28.71
CA VAL A 631 24.12 12.93 27.35
C VAL A 631 24.69 14.35 27.25
N ASN A 632 25.93 14.48 26.80
CA ASN A 632 26.63 15.78 26.70
C ASN A 632 27.35 16.02 25.36
N SER A 633 27.21 15.12 24.39
CA SER A 633 27.72 15.30 23.02
C SER A 633 26.84 14.58 22.00
N ILE A 634 26.91 15.01 20.74
CA ILE A 634 26.15 14.46 19.61
C ILE A 634 27.13 13.96 18.54
N THR A 635 26.87 12.78 17.98
CA THR A 635 27.33 12.36 16.64
C THR A 635 26.14 12.35 15.69
N PHE A 636 26.34 12.81 14.45
CA PHE A 636 25.34 12.76 13.38
C PHE A 636 25.98 12.04 12.19
N ASN A 637 25.42 10.89 11.78
CA ASN A 637 26.00 9.98 10.79
C ASN A 637 27.50 9.69 11.07
N GLY A 638 27.81 9.37 12.33
CA GLY A 638 29.18 9.19 12.85
C GLY A 638 30.01 10.48 13.02
N LYS A 639 29.70 11.55 12.29
CA LYS A 639 30.41 12.84 12.33
C LYS A 639 30.12 13.55 13.67
N LYS A 640 31.15 13.84 14.47
CA LYS A 640 30.98 14.51 15.79
C LYS A 640 30.58 15.99 15.62
N ILE A 641 29.48 16.38 16.25
CA ILE A 641 29.00 17.76 16.25
C ILE A 641 29.61 18.54 17.43
N GLN A 642 29.94 19.82 17.22
CA GLN A 642 30.29 20.72 18.31
C GLN A 642 29.01 21.19 19.01
N THR A 643 28.83 20.82 20.28
CA THR A 643 27.57 21.01 21.01
C THR A 643 27.72 21.92 22.23
N LYS A 644 26.77 22.83 22.41
CA LYS A 644 26.60 23.64 23.63
C LYS A 644 25.27 23.26 24.29
N ARG A 645 25.23 23.19 25.63
CA ARG A 645 23.95 23.04 26.35
C ARG A 645 23.25 24.40 26.51
N THR A 646 21.94 24.43 26.29
CA THR A 646 21.08 25.60 26.51
C THR A 646 20.71 25.76 27.99
N LEU A 647 20.07 26.90 28.35
CA LEU A 647 19.52 27.12 29.69
C LEU A 647 18.38 26.14 30.02
N HIS A 648 17.59 25.74 29.01
CA HIS A 648 16.53 24.73 29.11
C HIS A 648 17.01 23.28 28.91
N GLY A 649 18.33 23.08 28.85
CA GLY A 649 18.96 21.76 28.98
C GLY A 649 19.16 20.96 27.70
N SER A 650 18.57 21.39 26.57
CA SER A 650 18.83 20.81 25.23
C SER A 650 20.30 21.00 24.82
N LEU A 651 20.77 20.17 23.89
CA LEU A 651 22.05 20.33 23.21
C LEU A 651 21.80 21.01 21.86
N ILE A 652 22.47 22.14 21.61
CA ILE A 652 22.45 22.84 20.32
C ILE A 652 23.78 22.67 19.59
N GLY A 653 23.69 22.59 18.26
CA GLY A 653 24.83 22.50 17.34
C GLY A 653 24.43 22.99 15.94
N THR A 654 25.21 22.63 14.92
CA THR A 654 24.94 23.02 13.53
C THR A 654 25.50 21.96 12.60
N LEU A 655 24.66 21.45 11.69
CA LEU A 655 25.09 20.68 10.53
C LEU A 655 25.61 21.68 9.48
N LYS A 656 26.73 21.35 8.83
CA LYS A 656 27.20 22.11 7.68
C LYS A 656 26.29 21.81 6.50
N ALA A 657 26.02 22.78 5.64
CA ALA A 657 25.45 22.48 4.32
C ALA A 657 26.31 21.43 3.61
N SER A 658 25.66 20.55 2.86
CA SER A 658 26.32 19.56 2.03
C SER A 658 27.23 20.24 0.99
N SER A 659 28.29 19.54 0.57
CA SER A 659 29.01 19.86 -0.66
C SER A 659 28.25 19.44 -1.93
N HIS A 660 27.05 18.87 -1.79
CA HIS A 660 26.29 18.26 -2.87
C HIS A 660 24.89 18.89 -3.00
N SER A 661 24.66 19.54 -4.13
CA SER A 661 23.35 19.97 -4.64
C SER A 661 22.97 19.19 -5.91
N VAL A 662 21.71 19.32 -6.33
CA VAL A 662 21.19 18.82 -7.61
C VAL A 662 22.12 19.17 -8.78
N ASP A 663 22.49 20.45 -8.94
CA ASP A 663 23.39 20.91 -10.00
C ASP A 663 24.79 20.29 -9.92
N SER A 664 25.32 20.11 -8.71
CA SER A 664 26.67 19.55 -8.48
C SER A 664 26.77 18.04 -8.78
N VAL A 665 25.63 17.35 -8.80
CA VAL A 665 25.50 15.96 -9.23
C VAL A 665 25.23 15.93 -10.73
N LYS A 666 24.25 16.70 -11.23
CA LYS A 666 23.89 16.74 -12.65
C LYS A 666 25.07 17.13 -13.54
N SER A 667 25.90 18.09 -13.12
CA SER A 667 27.13 18.51 -13.83
C SER A 667 28.27 17.47 -13.84
N LYS A 668 28.09 16.31 -13.18
CA LYS A 668 29.02 15.17 -13.20
C LYS A 668 28.43 13.92 -13.86
N LEU A 669 27.13 13.90 -14.17
CA LEU A 669 26.55 12.76 -14.86
C LEU A 669 27.10 12.69 -16.30
N PRO A 670 27.49 11.52 -16.77
CA PRO A 670 27.92 11.32 -18.16
C PRO A 670 26.72 11.52 -19.11
N ALA A 671 26.97 12.15 -20.26
CA ALA A 671 25.95 12.28 -21.30
C ALA A 671 25.66 10.93 -21.98
N LEU A 672 24.39 10.67 -22.28
CA LEU A 672 23.95 9.46 -22.99
C LEU A 672 24.14 9.65 -24.50
N THR A 673 25.38 9.49 -24.99
CA THR A 673 25.73 9.78 -26.40
C THR A 673 26.28 8.60 -27.20
N SER A 674 26.89 7.60 -26.55
CA SER A 674 27.43 6.40 -27.20
C SER A 674 26.33 5.36 -27.46
N TRP A 675 25.32 5.73 -28.25
CA TRP A 675 24.21 4.86 -28.62
C TRP A 675 24.52 4.01 -29.83
N LYS A 676 24.23 2.72 -29.73
CA LYS A 676 24.14 1.78 -30.84
C LYS A 676 22.68 1.47 -31.16
N VAL A 677 22.42 1.12 -32.41
CA VAL A 677 21.09 0.82 -32.94
C VAL A 677 21.07 -0.47 -33.77
N ASN A 678 19.97 -1.21 -33.68
CA ASN A 678 19.63 -2.31 -34.57
C ASN A 678 18.14 -2.28 -34.98
N ASP A 679 17.80 -3.02 -36.03
CA ASP A 679 16.42 -3.20 -36.50
C ASP A 679 15.63 -3.91 -35.39
N GLY A 680 14.65 -3.22 -34.80
CA GLY A 680 13.86 -3.72 -33.67
C GLY A 680 12.64 -4.53 -34.08
N LEU A 681 12.38 -4.65 -35.39
CA LEU A 681 11.17 -5.26 -35.94
C LEU A 681 11.43 -6.09 -37.23
N PRO A 682 12.51 -6.90 -37.32
CA PRO A 682 12.84 -7.62 -38.56
C PRO A 682 11.74 -8.57 -39.03
N GLU A 683 10.81 -8.96 -38.16
CA GLU A 683 9.74 -9.93 -38.43
C GLU A 683 8.61 -9.40 -39.32
N ARG A 684 8.63 -8.11 -39.68
CA ARG A 684 7.78 -7.55 -40.75
C ARG A 684 8.14 -8.07 -42.15
N LYS A 685 9.36 -8.58 -42.33
CA LYS A 685 9.89 -9.04 -43.64
C LYS A 685 9.35 -10.41 -44.00
N ALA A 686 9.04 -10.62 -45.28
CA ALA A 686 8.47 -11.88 -45.75
C ALA A 686 9.40 -13.08 -45.50
N ASP A 687 10.71 -12.90 -45.70
CA ASP A 687 11.76 -13.92 -45.58
C ASP A 687 12.26 -14.18 -44.15
N TYR A 688 11.69 -13.52 -43.14
CA TYR A 688 12.03 -13.79 -41.73
C TYR A 688 11.63 -15.21 -41.29
N ASP A 689 12.57 -15.94 -40.70
CA ASP A 689 12.36 -17.30 -40.18
C ASP A 689 11.60 -17.28 -38.83
N ASP A 690 10.30 -17.56 -38.90
CA ASP A 690 9.42 -17.76 -37.74
C ASP A 690 9.21 -19.24 -37.37
N SER A 691 10.09 -20.17 -37.82
CA SER A 691 9.97 -21.61 -37.53
C SER A 691 9.95 -21.96 -36.04
N LYS A 692 10.37 -21.04 -35.16
CA LYS A 692 10.40 -21.16 -33.70
C LYS A 692 9.26 -20.42 -32.98
N TRP A 693 8.36 -19.75 -33.71
CA TRP A 693 7.20 -19.07 -33.13
C TRP A 693 6.08 -20.07 -32.84
N THR A 694 5.19 -19.73 -31.90
CA THR A 694 4.02 -20.56 -31.58
C THR A 694 3.03 -20.53 -32.74
N ASP A 695 2.61 -21.70 -33.22
CA ASP A 695 1.53 -21.83 -34.19
C ASP A 695 0.20 -21.43 -33.52
N ALA A 696 -0.38 -20.30 -33.93
CA ALA A 696 -1.66 -19.83 -33.42
C ALA A 696 -2.78 -20.57 -34.16
N ASN A 697 -3.08 -21.80 -33.70
CA ASN A 697 -3.90 -22.78 -34.42
C ASN A 697 -5.11 -23.31 -33.63
N HIS A 698 -5.41 -22.77 -32.44
CA HIS A 698 -6.56 -23.21 -31.65
C HIS A 698 -7.86 -22.91 -32.41
N MET A 699 -8.77 -23.88 -32.48
CA MET A 699 -10.07 -23.77 -33.16
C MET A 699 -11.25 -23.65 -32.19
N THR A 700 -10.95 -23.49 -30.89
CA THR A 700 -11.86 -23.39 -29.76
C THR A 700 -11.17 -22.58 -28.66
N THR A 701 -11.92 -21.88 -27.82
CA THR A 701 -11.44 -21.15 -26.64
C THR A 701 -12.41 -21.41 -25.48
N GLN A 702 -11.94 -21.28 -24.22
CA GLN A 702 -12.82 -21.22 -23.04
C GLN A 702 -13.14 -19.78 -22.62
N ASN A 703 -12.61 -18.78 -23.33
CA ASN A 703 -12.95 -17.39 -23.11
C ASN A 703 -14.44 -17.17 -23.45
N PRO A 704 -15.23 -16.45 -22.62
CA PRO A 704 -16.64 -16.20 -22.90
C PRO A 704 -16.87 -15.33 -24.14
N THR A 705 -15.85 -14.60 -24.61
CA THR A 705 -15.89 -13.86 -25.88
C THR A 705 -15.35 -14.73 -27.00
N ALA A 706 -16.23 -15.32 -27.81
CA ALA A 706 -15.79 -16.06 -28.99
C ALA A 706 -15.24 -15.09 -30.07
N PRO A 707 -14.15 -15.43 -30.78
CA PRO A 707 -13.56 -14.55 -31.78
C PRO A 707 -14.43 -14.48 -33.06
N ALA A 708 -14.32 -13.37 -33.79
CA ALA A 708 -15.05 -13.19 -35.04
C ALA A 708 -14.43 -13.97 -36.22
N THR A 709 -13.17 -14.38 -36.10
CA THR A 709 -12.43 -15.20 -37.08
C THR A 709 -11.64 -16.31 -36.38
N TYR A 710 -11.47 -17.46 -37.03
CA TYR A 710 -10.64 -18.56 -36.56
C TYR A 710 -9.37 -18.72 -37.41
N PRO A 711 -8.26 -19.27 -36.89
CA PRO A 711 -8.05 -19.76 -35.51
C PRO A 711 -8.13 -18.65 -34.45
N VAL A 712 -8.23 -19.03 -33.17
CA VAL A 712 -8.28 -18.09 -32.04
C VAL A 712 -6.95 -17.36 -31.95
N LEU A 713 -6.97 -16.02 -32.02
CA LEU A 713 -5.79 -15.16 -31.95
C LEU A 713 -5.77 -14.36 -30.64
N TYR A 714 -6.05 -15.02 -29.51
CA TYR A 714 -5.90 -14.49 -28.16
C TYR A 714 -4.58 -14.99 -27.56
N SER A 715 -3.75 -14.12 -27.00
CA SER A 715 -2.38 -14.46 -26.58
C SER A 715 -2.33 -15.33 -25.31
N ASP A 716 -3.33 -15.18 -24.43
CA ASP A 716 -3.43 -15.96 -23.19
C ASP A 716 -3.60 -17.46 -23.46
N GLU A 717 -4.31 -17.84 -24.54
CA GLU A 717 -4.46 -19.22 -25.02
C GLU A 717 -3.12 -19.90 -25.38
N TYR A 718 -2.06 -19.10 -25.54
CA TYR A 718 -0.72 -19.54 -25.95
C TYR A 718 0.35 -19.24 -24.89
N GLY A 719 -0.05 -18.89 -23.65
CA GLY A 719 0.88 -18.62 -22.55
C GLY A 719 1.62 -17.28 -22.63
N PHE A 720 1.05 -16.28 -23.31
CA PHE A 720 1.63 -14.94 -23.46
C PHE A 720 0.68 -13.87 -22.92
N HIS A 721 1.02 -13.29 -21.76
CA HIS A 721 0.09 -12.46 -20.97
C HIS A 721 0.53 -11.00 -20.77
N HIS A 722 1.74 -10.65 -21.19
CA HIS A 722 2.42 -9.40 -20.83
C HIS A 722 3.28 -8.87 -21.98
N GLY A 723 3.39 -7.53 -22.06
CA GLY A 723 4.22 -6.83 -23.04
C GLY A 723 3.79 -7.04 -24.50
N ASN A 724 4.56 -6.48 -25.45
CA ASN A 724 4.16 -6.46 -26.86
C ASN A 724 3.92 -7.87 -27.44
N LEU A 725 2.96 -7.96 -28.36
CA LEU A 725 2.59 -9.18 -29.06
C LEU A 725 2.90 -9.01 -30.55
N LEU A 726 3.52 -10.02 -31.17
CA LEU A 726 3.81 -10.02 -32.60
C LEU A 726 3.09 -11.19 -33.31
N TRP A 727 2.36 -10.88 -34.38
CA TRP A 727 1.58 -11.86 -35.14
C TRP A 727 2.07 -11.96 -36.59
N ARG A 728 2.06 -13.16 -37.16
CA ARG A 728 2.34 -13.42 -38.59
C ARG A 728 1.25 -14.30 -39.20
N GLY A 729 0.32 -13.67 -39.93
CA GLY A 729 -0.76 -14.32 -40.69
C GLY A 729 -0.36 -14.55 -42.14
N ARG A 730 -0.65 -15.74 -42.66
CA ARG A 730 -0.21 -16.19 -43.99
C ARG A 730 -1.38 -16.37 -44.94
N PHE A 731 -1.20 -16.05 -46.22
CA PHE A 731 -2.18 -16.34 -47.27
C PHE A 731 -1.50 -16.47 -48.65
N SER A 732 -2.21 -17.01 -49.64
CA SER A 732 -1.67 -17.24 -51.00
C SER A 732 -2.49 -16.57 -52.08
N GLY A 733 -1.82 -16.14 -53.14
CA GLY A 733 -2.44 -15.50 -54.31
C GLY A 733 -2.70 -13.99 -54.15
N ALA A 734 -3.11 -13.37 -55.25
CA ALA A 734 -3.21 -11.91 -55.40
C ALA A 734 -4.66 -11.39 -55.55
N THR A 735 -5.65 -12.10 -55.02
CA THR A 735 -7.07 -11.68 -55.02
C THR A 735 -7.41 -10.70 -53.90
N ALA A 736 -6.64 -10.73 -52.79
CA ALA A 736 -6.88 -9.84 -51.67
C ALA A 736 -6.45 -8.40 -52.00
N THR A 737 -7.30 -7.42 -51.65
CA THR A 737 -7.07 -5.97 -51.88
C THR A 737 -6.84 -5.19 -50.58
N GLY A 738 -6.95 -5.86 -49.44
CA GLY A 738 -6.80 -5.29 -48.11
C GLY A 738 -7.08 -6.32 -47.01
N VAL A 739 -7.08 -5.85 -45.77
CA VAL A 739 -7.47 -6.63 -44.58
C VAL A 739 -8.29 -5.76 -43.63
N PHE A 740 -9.35 -6.33 -43.04
CA PHE A 740 -9.96 -5.77 -41.84
C PHE A 740 -9.32 -6.43 -40.62
N LEU A 741 -8.77 -5.61 -39.73
CA LEU A 741 -8.19 -6.03 -38.47
C LEU A 741 -8.92 -5.35 -37.31
N GLU A 742 -9.32 -6.14 -36.32
CA GLU A 742 -9.77 -5.66 -35.02
C GLU A 742 -8.91 -6.30 -33.93
N VAL A 743 -8.23 -5.47 -33.14
CA VAL A 743 -7.18 -5.89 -32.20
C VAL A 743 -7.47 -5.33 -30.81
N ILE A 744 -7.49 -6.20 -29.79
CA ILE A 744 -7.79 -5.85 -28.38
C ILE A 744 -6.48 -5.85 -27.60
N GLY A 745 -6.10 -4.70 -27.02
CA GLY A 745 -4.85 -4.56 -26.26
C GLY A 745 -4.99 -3.89 -24.88
N GLY A 746 -6.22 -3.56 -24.48
CA GLY A 746 -6.51 -2.68 -23.35
C GLY A 746 -6.54 -1.20 -23.78
N THR A 747 -7.10 -0.32 -22.95
CA THR A 747 -7.05 1.13 -23.20
C THR A 747 -5.60 1.61 -23.31
N SER A 748 -5.38 2.70 -24.05
CA SER A 748 -4.05 3.24 -24.39
C SER A 748 -3.15 2.33 -25.24
N SER A 749 -3.58 1.12 -25.63
CA SER A 749 -2.88 0.25 -26.59
C SER A 749 -2.80 0.89 -27.99
N GLY A 750 -1.99 0.31 -28.87
CA GLY A 750 -1.85 0.65 -30.28
C GLY A 750 -1.35 -0.57 -31.06
N TRP A 751 -1.47 -0.55 -32.39
CA TRP A 751 -0.95 -1.60 -33.27
C TRP A 751 -0.58 -1.08 -34.66
N SER A 752 0.32 -1.77 -35.35
CA SER A 752 0.79 -1.45 -36.71
C SER A 752 0.89 -2.72 -37.55
N ALA A 753 0.49 -2.65 -38.82
CA ALA A 753 0.46 -3.78 -39.74
C ALA A 753 1.32 -3.55 -40.99
N TYR A 754 1.91 -4.64 -41.45
CA TYR A 754 2.85 -4.73 -42.56
C TYR A 754 2.49 -5.91 -43.46
N LEU A 755 2.60 -5.74 -44.77
CA LEU A 755 2.46 -6.81 -45.76
C LEU A 755 3.77 -6.92 -46.54
N ASN A 756 4.50 -8.03 -46.35
CA ASN A 756 5.79 -8.29 -47.02
C ASN A 756 6.80 -7.11 -46.89
N ASP A 757 7.18 -6.72 -45.66
CA ASP A 757 7.99 -5.53 -45.29
C ASP A 757 7.32 -4.16 -45.57
N ALA A 758 6.29 -4.07 -46.43
CA ALA A 758 5.61 -2.81 -46.73
C ALA A 758 4.55 -2.43 -45.67
N TYR A 759 4.66 -1.22 -45.12
CA TYR A 759 3.68 -0.66 -44.17
C TYR A 759 2.31 -0.42 -44.82
N ILE A 760 1.24 -0.89 -44.16
CA ILE A 760 -0.15 -0.74 -44.65
C ILE A 760 -1.08 0.04 -43.70
N GLY A 761 -0.65 0.34 -42.47
CA GLY A 761 -1.38 1.21 -41.54
C GLY A 761 -1.23 0.85 -40.07
N SER A 762 -1.67 1.77 -39.20
CA SER A 762 -1.64 1.63 -37.74
C SER A 762 -2.91 2.17 -37.09
N TRP A 763 -3.27 1.60 -35.94
CA TRP A 763 -4.10 2.25 -34.95
C TRP A 763 -3.21 2.81 -33.84
N VAL A 764 -3.10 4.13 -33.75
CA VAL A 764 -2.17 4.81 -32.81
C VAL A 764 -2.62 4.74 -31.34
N GLY A 765 -3.90 4.47 -31.10
CA GLY A 765 -4.47 4.32 -29.76
C GLY A 765 -5.17 5.55 -29.19
N THR A 766 -5.97 5.33 -28.14
CA THR A 766 -6.55 6.38 -27.27
C THR A 766 -6.67 5.84 -25.85
N ASN A 767 -6.79 6.73 -24.85
CA ASN A 767 -7.09 6.35 -23.47
C ASN A 767 -8.57 5.97 -23.22
N LYS A 768 -9.42 5.87 -24.26
CA LYS A 768 -10.88 5.67 -24.13
C LYS A 768 -11.43 4.38 -24.73
N VAL A 769 -10.63 3.66 -25.50
CA VAL A 769 -11.08 2.48 -26.26
C VAL A 769 -10.03 1.38 -26.15
N SER A 770 -10.45 0.15 -25.87
CA SER A 770 -9.59 -1.01 -25.62
C SER A 770 -9.31 -1.86 -26.87
N ASN A 771 -10.12 -1.68 -27.92
CA ASN A 771 -10.01 -2.31 -29.23
C ASN A 771 -9.76 -1.28 -30.35
N GLY A 772 -8.84 -1.59 -31.27
CA GLY A 772 -8.58 -0.81 -32.48
C GLY A 772 -9.03 -1.58 -33.72
N ALA A 773 -10.06 -1.09 -34.42
CA ALA A 773 -10.61 -1.69 -35.63
C ALA A 773 -10.33 -0.82 -36.88
N LEU A 774 -9.71 -1.38 -37.92
CA LEU A 774 -9.39 -0.69 -39.18
C LEU A 774 -9.48 -1.62 -40.40
N THR A 775 -9.98 -1.09 -41.52
CA THR A 775 -9.80 -1.70 -42.85
C THR A 775 -8.58 -1.06 -43.52
N LEU A 776 -7.52 -1.85 -43.71
CA LEU A 776 -6.27 -1.42 -44.36
C LEU A 776 -6.23 -1.90 -45.81
N SER A 777 -5.65 -1.09 -46.69
CA SER A 777 -5.53 -1.39 -48.13
C SER A 777 -4.14 -1.91 -48.48
N PHE A 778 -4.08 -2.92 -49.34
CA PHE A 778 -2.83 -3.44 -49.89
C PHE A 778 -2.30 -2.61 -51.08
N ALA A 779 -2.93 -1.48 -51.43
CA ALA A 779 -2.53 -0.64 -52.58
C ALA A 779 -1.10 -0.09 -52.52
N ASN A 780 -0.50 0.00 -51.32
CA ASN A 780 0.89 0.43 -51.10
C ASN A 780 1.89 -0.73 -50.98
N ALA A 781 1.44 -1.98 -51.09
CA ALA A 781 2.23 -3.19 -50.89
C ALA A 781 2.28 -4.06 -52.15
N THR A 782 3.33 -4.86 -52.30
CA THR A 782 3.44 -5.84 -53.39
C THR A 782 3.01 -7.22 -52.91
N LEU A 783 1.96 -7.76 -53.53
CA LEU A 783 1.51 -9.13 -53.31
C LEU A 783 2.34 -10.11 -54.15
N ASN A 784 2.80 -11.17 -53.50
CA ASN A 784 3.33 -12.36 -54.14
C ASN A 784 2.19 -13.10 -54.86
N THR A 785 2.38 -13.41 -56.14
CA THR A 785 1.44 -14.23 -56.93
C THR A 785 1.74 -15.71 -56.83
N ASP A 786 3.03 -16.06 -56.80
CA ASP A 786 3.55 -17.42 -56.99
C ASP A 786 4.11 -18.02 -55.67
N SER A 787 4.08 -17.24 -54.59
CA SER A 787 4.52 -17.62 -53.24
C SER A 787 3.59 -17.03 -52.17
N GLU A 788 3.81 -17.43 -50.92
CA GLU A 788 3.03 -16.98 -49.76
C GLU A 788 3.20 -15.48 -49.50
N ASN A 789 2.14 -14.83 -49.03
CA ASN A 789 2.11 -13.47 -48.51
C ASN A 789 2.04 -13.50 -46.99
N VAL A 790 2.78 -12.61 -46.33
CA VAL A 790 2.80 -12.50 -44.87
C VAL A 790 2.28 -11.13 -44.45
N LEU A 791 1.15 -11.15 -43.74
CA LEU A 791 0.66 -10.05 -42.93
C LEU A 791 1.30 -10.14 -41.54
N PHE A 792 2.17 -9.19 -41.22
CA PHE A 792 2.75 -9.02 -39.89
C PHE A 792 2.01 -7.93 -39.12
N VAL A 793 1.73 -8.16 -37.84
CA VAL A 793 1.12 -7.17 -36.93
C VAL A 793 1.94 -7.09 -35.64
N ILE A 794 2.41 -5.89 -35.31
CA ILE A 794 2.92 -5.55 -33.97
C ILE A 794 1.80 -4.89 -33.15
N GLN A 795 1.65 -5.32 -31.92
CA GLN A 795 0.60 -4.90 -30.99
C GLN A 795 1.19 -4.51 -29.63
N ASP A 796 0.62 -3.49 -28.99
CA ASP A 796 0.89 -3.13 -27.61
C ASP A 796 -0.08 -3.81 -26.64
N HIS A 797 0.43 -4.19 -25.48
CA HIS A 797 -0.33 -4.81 -24.40
C HIS A 797 -0.20 -3.94 -23.15
N MET A 798 -1.30 -3.32 -22.74
CA MET A 798 -1.30 -2.35 -21.63
C MET A 798 -1.58 -3.00 -20.26
N GLY A 799 -1.45 -4.33 -20.19
CA GLY A 799 -1.87 -5.15 -19.05
C GLY A 799 -3.28 -5.70 -19.26
N LYS A 800 -3.75 -6.44 -18.26
CA LYS A 800 -5.12 -6.98 -18.17
C LYS A 800 -5.99 -6.08 -17.30
N ASP A 801 -7.28 -6.00 -17.63
CA ASP A 801 -8.28 -5.22 -16.90
C ASP A 801 -8.59 -5.88 -15.53
N GLN A 802 -9.49 -5.31 -14.73
CA GLN A 802 -9.67 -5.68 -13.32
C GLN A 802 -10.98 -6.46 -13.06
N ARG A 803 -11.07 -7.12 -11.89
CA ARG A 803 -12.25 -7.90 -11.44
C ARG A 803 -12.67 -8.96 -12.49
N SER A 804 -13.94 -8.95 -12.92
CA SER A 804 -14.49 -9.80 -14.00
C SER A 804 -13.74 -9.61 -15.31
N ASP A 805 -13.38 -8.35 -15.60
CA ASP A 805 -12.92 -7.90 -16.91
C ASP A 805 -11.46 -8.31 -17.17
N ALA A 806 -10.77 -8.86 -16.14
CA ALA A 806 -9.48 -9.51 -16.32
C ALA A 806 -9.51 -10.60 -17.41
N ILE A 807 -10.65 -11.26 -17.63
CA ILE A 807 -10.83 -12.27 -18.69
C ILE A 807 -11.01 -11.67 -20.09
N ILE A 808 -11.04 -10.34 -20.25
CA ILE A 808 -11.05 -9.72 -21.57
C ILE A 808 -9.76 -10.13 -22.30
N ALA A 809 -9.94 -10.70 -23.48
CA ALA A 809 -8.86 -11.22 -24.30
C ALA A 809 -7.86 -10.13 -24.71
N ARG A 810 -6.67 -10.57 -25.13
CA ARG A 810 -5.61 -9.73 -25.67
C ARG A 810 -5.09 -10.38 -26.94
N GLY A 811 -5.03 -9.63 -28.04
CA GLY A 811 -4.69 -10.18 -29.35
C GLY A 811 -5.59 -9.66 -30.46
N ILE A 812 -5.83 -10.48 -31.48
CA ILE A 812 -6.65 -10.14 -32.65
C ILE A 812 -8.03 -10.80 -32.50
N TYR A 813 -9.09 -9.99 -32.55
CA TYR A 813 -10.47 -10.45 -32.48
C TYR A 813 -11.06 -10.78 -33.86
N ASN A 814 -10.63 -10.04 -34.89
CA ASN A 814 -11.02 -10.26 -36.28
C ASN A 814 -9.82 -10.02 -37.21
N ALA A 815 -9.54 -10.98 -38.10
CA ALA A 815 -8.66 -10.79 -39.25
C ALA A 815 -9.32 -11.33 -40.53
N THR A 816 -9.94 -10.44 -41.32
CA THR A 816 -10.66 -10.80 -42.55
C THR A 816 -9.99 -10.19 -43.78
N LEU A 817 -9.59 -11.01 -44.77
CA LEU A 817 -9.08 -10.52 -46.04
C LEU A 817 -10.20 -9.89 -46.90
N ILE A 818 -9.93 -8.70 -47.44
CA ILE A 818 -10.84 -7.97 -48.33
C ILE A 818 -10.48 -8.31 -49.77
N GLY A 819 -11.47 -8.40 -50.69
CA GLY A 819 -11.26 -8.73 -52.10
C GLY A 819 -11.28 -10.23 -52.42
N GLY A 820 -11.01 -11.09 -51.43
CA GLY A 820 -11.19 -12.54 -51.49
C GLY A 820 -9.90 -13.32 -51.27
N GLY A 821 -10.03 -14.48 -50.63
CA GLY A 821 -8.94 -15.26 -50.05
C GLY A 821 -9.15 -15.45 -48.55
N GLU A 822 -8.44 -16.40 -47.96
CA GLU A 822 -8.49 -16.73 -46.52
C GLU A 822 -7.06 -16.91 -45.99
N PHE A 823 -6.85 -16.76 -44.68
CA PHE A 823 -5.56 -17.02 -44.06
C PHE A 823 -5.30 -18.53 -43.96
N SER A 824 -4.15 -19.00 -44.43
CA SER A 824 -3.73 -20.41 -44.40
C SER A 824 -3.24 -20.85 -43.01
N SER A 825 -2.65 -19.93 -42.25
CA SER A 825 -2.12 -20.16 -40.91
C SER A 825 -1.77 -18.84 -40.21
N TRP A 826 -1.62 -18.88 -38.89
CA TRP A 826 -1.15 -17.77 -38.06
C TRP A 826 -0.07 -18.25 -37.09
N LYS A 827 0.85 -17.34 -36.74
CA LYS A 827 1.82 -17.53 -35.66
C LYS A 827 1.89 -16.33 -34.73
N LEU A 828 2.34 -16.58 -33.50
CA LEU A 828 2.48 -15.62 -32.41
C LEU A 828 3.88 -15.71 -31.77
N ALA A 829 4.40 -14.55 -31.37
CA ALA A 829 5.43 -14.43 -30.35
C ALA A 829 5.05 -13.37 -29.29
N GLY A 830 4.99 -13.80 -28.04
CA GLY A 830 5.10 -12.93 -26.86
C GLY A 830 6.51 -13.01 -26.25
N ASN A 831 6.62 -12.86 -24.93
CA ASN A 831 7.91 -12.90 -24.21
C ASN A 831 8.66 -14.23 -24.39
N ALA A 832 9.99 -14.22 -24.25
CA ALA A 832 10.78 -15.43 -24.42
C ALA A 832 10.49 -16.47 -23.32
N GLY A 833 10.12 -17.68 -23.75
CA GLY A 833 9.71 -18.78 -22.86
C GLY A 833 8.26 -18.70 -22.35
N GLY A 834 7.51 -17.64 -22.65
CA GLY A 834 6.13 -17.47 -22.15
C GLY A 834 6.06 -17.56 -20.63
N GLU A 835 5.19 -18.42 -20.12
CA GLU A 835 4.99 -18.70 -18.69
C GLU A 835 6.24 -19.24 -17.95
N ASP A 836 7.23 -19.80 -18.65
CA ASP A 836 8.39 -20.48 -18.03
C ASP A 836 9.38 -19.50 -17.35
N ASN A 837 9.07 -18.20 -17.32
CA ASN A 837 9.73 -17.13 -16.56
C ASN A 837 11.26 -17.19 -16.59
N ILE A 838 11.84 -16.94 -17.77
CA ILE A 838 13.26 -17.21 -18.01
C ILE A 838 14.22 -16.28 -17.24
N ASP A 839 13.72 -15.14 -16.75
CA ASP A 839 14.37 -14.20 -15.83
C ASP A 839 13.54 -14.00 -14.53
N PRO A 840 13.66 -14.92 -13.56
CA PRO A 840 12.92 -14.84 -12.31
C PRO A 840 13.42 -13.74 -11.36
N VAL A 841 14.50 -13.01 -11.68
CA VAL A 841 14.97 -11.89 -10.85
C VAL A 841 14.17 -10.62 -11.14
N ARG A 842 13.82 -10.40 -12.42
CA ARG A 842 13.00 -9.26 -12.86
C ARG A 842 11.51 -9.62 -12.92
N GLY A 843 11.20 -10.88 -13.22
CA GLY A 843 9.85 -11.45 -13.18
C GLY A 843 8.98 -11.06 -14.39
N VAL A 844 7.74 -11.56 -14.38
CA VAL A 844 6.86 -11.66 -15.56
C VAL A 844 6.47 -10.32 -16.22
N TYR A 845 6.66 -9.19 -15.55
CA TYR A 845 6.33 -7.86 -16.07
C TYR A 845 7.53 -7.14 -16.72
N ALA A 846 8.71 -7.77 -16.79
CA ALA A 846 9.95 -7.14 -17.26
C ALA A 846 10.18 -7.23 -18.78
N GLU A 847 9.60 -8.25 -19.43
CA GLU A 847 9.81 -8.56 -20.85
C GLU A 847 8.46 -8.76 -21.59
N GLY A 848 8.30 -8.10 -22.72
CA GLY A 848 7.33 -8.44 -23.76
C GLY A 848 7.93 -9.23 -24.91
N GLY A 849 7.18 -9.30 -26.01
CA GLY A 849 7.55 -10.03 -27.23
C GLY A 849 8.31 -9.24 -28.29
N LEU A 850 8.83 -8.03 -28.03
CA LEU A 850 9.67 -7.33 -29.01
C LEU A 850 10.95 -8.12 -29.31
N HIS A 851 11.50 -7.97 -30.52
CA HIS A 851 12.68 -8.72 -30.95
C HIS A 851 13.87 -8.59 -29.99
N GLY A 852 14.10 -7.38 -29.47
CA GLY A 852 15.16 -7.09 -28.51
C GLY A 852 14.88 -7.56 -27.08
N GLU A 853 13.62 -7.77 -26.70
CA GLU A 853 13.26 -8.40 -25.43
C GLU A 853 13.53 -9.90 -25.52
N ARG A 854 12.98 -10.57 -26.54
CA ARG A 854 13.12 -12.03 -26.72
C ARG A 854 14.57 -12.52 -26.95
N LEU A 855 15.51 -11.61 -27.26
CA LEU A 855 16.94 -11.87 -27.38
C LEU A 855 17.79 -11.28 -26.23
N GLY A 856 17.17 -10.60 -25.26
CA GLY A 856 17.86 -10.04 -24.09
C GLY A 856 18.74 -8.81 -24.37
N TRP A 857 18.46 -8.03 -25.43
CA TRP A 857 19.23 -6.84 -25.80
C TRP A 857 19.20 -5.73 -24.72
N HIS A 858 18.15 -5.68 -23.92
CA HIS A 858 18.00 -4.82 -22.73
C HIS A 858 18.93 -5.22 -21.55
N LEU A 859 19.49 -6.43 -21.55
CA LEU A 859 20.24 -6.97 -20.42
C LEU A 859 21.70 -6.45 -20.38
N PRO A 860 22.28 -6.30 -19.17
CA PRO A 860 23.72 -6.02 -19.02
C PRO A 860 24.58 -7.08 -19.69
N GLY A 861 25.67 -6.69 -20.35
CA GLY A 861 26.64 -7.65 -20.89
C GLY A 861 26.24 -8.44 -22.14
N PHE A 862 25.05 -8.21 -22.73
CA PHE A 862 24.79 -8.61 -24.13
C PHE A 862 25.85 -7.97 -25.07
N ASP A 863 26.26 -8.70 -26.11
CA ASP A 863 27.29 -8.25 -27.07
C ASP A 863 26.66 -7.50 -28.25
N ASP A 864 26.96 -6.21 -28.33
CA ASP A 864 26.54 -5.31 -29.42
C ASP A 864 27.74 -4.82 -30.26
N ALA A 865 28.88 -5.51 -30.26
CA ALA A 865 30.08 -5.11 -31.01
C ALA A 865 29.83 -4.91 -32.52
N ASP A 866 28.97 -5.74 -33.13
CA ASP A 866 28.61 -5.67 -34.55
C ASP A 866 27.43 -4.72 -34.85
N TRP A 867 26.84 -4.05 -33.85
CA TRP A 867 25.77 -3.07 -34.06
C TRP A 867 26.31 -1.75 -34.62
N LYS A 868 25.43 -0.98 -35.27
CA LYS A 868 25.79 0.33 -35.84
C LYS A 868 25.65 1.42 -34.77
N GLU A 869 26.52 2.41 -34.78
CA GLU A 869 26.30 3.65 -34.03
C GLU A 869 25.04 4.38 -34.54
N GLY A 870 24.21 4.90 -33.64
CA GLY A 870 23.00 5.66 -33.96
C GLY A 870 22.15 5.96 -32.72
N THR A 871 21.64 7.19 -32.61
CA THR A 871 20.92 7.69 -31.41
C THR A 871 19.39 7.70 -31.60
N PRO A 872 18.59 7.44 -30.55
CA PRO A 872 17.15 7.67 -30.59
C PRO A 872 16.77 9.15 -30.86
N ASP A 873 17.65 10.13 -30.63
CA ASP A 873 17.44 11.54 -31.03
C ASP A 873 17.24 11.71 -32.55
N THR A 874 17.90 10.84 -33.34
CA THR A 874 17.72 10.76 -34.80
C THR A 874 16.61 9.81 -35.22
N GLY A 875 16.31 8.81 -34.37
CA GLY A 875 15.10 8.00 -34.49
C GLY A 875 14.95 7.22 -35.81
N LEU A 876 13.71 7.18 -36.31
CA LEU A 876 13.33 6.67 -37.63
C LEU A 876 12.73 7.80 -38.47
N SER A 877 13.01 7.82 -39.77
CA SER A 877 12.45 8.78 -40.74
C SER A 877 11.19 8.29 -41.47
N THR A 878 10.65 7.15 -41.03
CA THR A 878 9.37 6.55 -41.44
C THR A 878 8.93 5.62 -40.29
N ASP A 879 7.82 4.92 -40.46
CA ASP A 879 7.31 3.88 -39.58
C ASP A 879 8.32 2.74 -39.30
N GLY A 880 7.96 1.86 -38.36
CA GLY A 880 8.75 0.69 -37.97
C GLY A 880 9.27 0.80 -36.54
N ALA A 881 10.22 -0.04 -36.15
CA ALA A 881 10.87 0.09 -34.84
C ALA A 881 12.37 -0.19 -34.90
N ASN A 882 13.10 0.58 -34.09
CA ASN A 882 14.52 0.39 -33.81
C ASN A 882 14.70 0.04 -32.33
N PHE A 883 15.75 -0.71 -32.03
CA PHE A 883 16.20 -0.93 -30.66
C PHE A 883 17.55 -0.24 -30.45
N TYR A 884 17.62 0.62 -29.44
CA TYR A 884 18.80 1.42 -29.08
C TYR A 884 19.40 0.94 -27.77
N ARG A 885 20.72 0.96 -27.66
CA ARG A 885 21.46 0.54 -26.46
C ARG A 885 22.69 1.42 -26.22
N THR A 886 22.97 1.71 -24.95
CA THR A 886 24.22 2.33 -24.52
C THR A 886 24.64 1.77 -23.16
N VAL A 887 25.94 1.83 -22.84
CA VAL A 887 26.49 1.42 -21.55
C VAL A 887 27.25 2.61 -20.96
N VAL A 888 26.90 2.98 -19.73
CA VAL A 888 27.30 4.25 -19.12
C VAL A 888 27.75 4.08 -17.65
N PRO A 889 28.98 4.48 -17.28
CA PRO A 889 29.47 4.36 -15.91
C PRO A 889 28.98 5.50 -15.02
N LEU A 890 28.44 5.18 -13.85
CA LEU A 890 28.14 6.16 -12.79
C LEU A 890 29.18 6.11 -11.66
N ASP A 891 29.57 7.27 -11.15
CA ASP A 891 30.33 7.44 -9.91
C ASP A 891 29.64 8.51 -9.04
N ILE A 892 28.53 8.11 -8.41
CA ILE A 892 27.78 8.98 -7.50
C ILE A 892 28.56 9.12 -6.19
N PRO A 893 28.76 10.32 -5.62
CA PRO A 893 29.46 10.48 -4.35
C PRO A 893 28.87 9.64 -3.22
N LYS A 894 29.72 8.97 -2.42
CA LYS A 894 29.28 8.19 -1.25
C LYS A 894 28.80 9.09 -0.10
N GLY A 895 27.79 8.62 0.64
CA GLY A 895 27.23 9.32 1.80
C GLY A 895 26.16 10.38 1.49
N ILE A 896 25.70 10.45 0.24
CA ILE A 896 24.48 11.16 -0.16
C ILE A 896 23.43 10.17 -0.67
N ASP A 897 22.16 10.44 -0.38
CA ASP A 897 21.04 9.83 -1.11
C ASP A 897 20.71 10.74 -2.29
N VAL A 898 20.58 10.13 -3.47
CA VAL A 898 20.31 10.78 -4.75
C VAL A 898 19.17 10.04 -5.42
N SER A 899 18.13 10.78 -5.82
CA SER A 899 17.14 10.25 -6.75
C SER A 899 17.56 10.63 -8.18
N LEU A 900 17.85 9.63 -9.00
CA LEU A 900 18.04 9.79 -10.43
C LEU A 900 16.76 9.39 -11.19
N GLY A 901 16.67 9.84 -12.42
CA GLY A 901 15.64 9.41 -13.36
C GLY A 901 16.05 9.73 -14.80
N LEU A 902 15.30 9.19 -15.74
CA LEU A 902 15.40 9.53 -17.15
C LEU A 902 14.31 10.55 -17.50
N LEU A 903 14.69 11.55 -18.29
CA LEU A 903 13.79 12.55 -18.87
C LEU A 903 13.64 12.23 -20.36
N LEU A 904 12.40 12.03 -20.79
CA LEU A 904 12.07 11.69 -22.17
C LEU A 904 11.37 12.86 -22.86
N SER A 905 11.70 13.10 -24.14
CA SER A 905 10.92 14.02 -24.97
C SER A 905 11.00 13.64 -26.46
N SER A 906 9.96 14.02 -27.21
CA SER A 906 9.87 13.83 -28.66
C SER A 906 9.35 15.11 -29.34
N PRO A 907 9.41 15.20 -30.67
CA PRO A 907 8.70 16.25 -31.40
C PRO A 907 7.20 16.28 -31.09
N THR A 908 6.62 17.48 -31.09
CA THR A 908 5.18 17.67 -30.83
C THR A 908 4.34 16.97 -31.90
N GLY A 909 3.45 16.07 -31.47
CA GLY A 909 2.56 15.33 -32.37
C GLY A 909 3.16 14.06 -32.99
N SER A 910 4.32 13.58 -32.52
CA SER A 910 4.83 12.27 -32.91
C SER A 910 3.93 11.13 -32.42
N HIS A 911 3.43 10.30 -33.35
CA HIS A 911 2.77 9.03 -33.00
C HIS A 911 3.84 7.95 -32.79
N LEU A 912 4.30 7.83 -31.55
CA LEU A 912 5.33 6.86 -31.18
C LEU A 912 4.95 6.08 -29.92
N ARG A 913 5.59 4.92 -29.77
CA ARG A 913 5.62 4.15 -28.52
C ARG A 913 7.08 3.83 -28.21
N ALA A 914 7.50 4.12 -26.98
CA ALA A 914 8.81 3.72 -26.50
C ALA A 914 8.72 2.96 -25.18
N GLN A 915 9.57 1.96 -25.02
CA GLN A 915 9.83 1.31 -23.73
C GLN A 915 11.30 1.55 -23.35
N VAL A 916 11.55 1.96 -22.11
CA VAL A 916 12.89 2.29 -21.62
C VAL A 916 13.30 1.31 -20.53
N TYR A 917 14.51 0.77 -20.66
CA TYR A 917 15.05 -0.26 -19.78
C TYR A 917 16.34 0.22 -19.11
N VAL A 918 16.47 -0.10 -17.82
CA VAL A 918 17.70 0.14 -17.05
C VAL A 918 18.16 -1.18 -16.42
N ASN A 919 19.37 -1.60 -16.79
CA ASN A 919 19.97 -2.87 -16.38
C ASN A 919 19.00 -4.07 -16.53
N GLY A 920 18.28 -4.10 -17.65
CA GLY A 920 17.29 -5.12 -18.00
C GLY A 920 15.85 -4.86 -17.54
N TYR A 921 15.63 -4.06 -16.49
CA TYR A 921 14.26 -3.77 -16.02
C TYR A 921 13.59 -2.70 -16.88
N MET A 922 12.37 -2.95 -17.36
CA MET A 922 11.53 -1.93 -18.00
C MET A 922 11.00 -0.94 -16.95
N PHE A 923 11.34 0.34 -17.12
CA PHE A 923 11.10 1.44 -16.16
C PHE A 923 10.34 2.62 -16.76
N GLY A 924 9.73 2.46 -17.95
CA GLY A 924 8.95 3.51 -18.59
C GLY A 924 8.31 3.08 -19.91
N LYS A 925 6.98 3.16 -20.00
CA LYS A 925 6.26 3.27 -21.28
C LYS A 925 5.99 4.74 -21.60
N TYR A 926 6.45 5.20 -22.76
CA TYR A 926 6.29 6.57 -23.22
C TYR A 926 5.46 6.63 -24.51
N ILE A 927 4.34 7.34 -24.43
CA ILE A 927 3.30 7.41 -25.48
C ILE A 927 2.79 8.86 -25.55
N PRO A 928 3.53 9.80 -26.19
CA PRO A 928 3.33 11.25 -26.02
C PRO A 928 2.02 11.80 -26.60
N HIS A 929 1.31 11.03 -27.44
CA HIS A 929 -0.03 11.36 -27.94
C HIS A 929 -1.17 10.85 -27.05
N ILE A 930 -0.86 10.16 -25.93
CA ILE A 930 -1.85 9.62 -24.98
C ILE A 930 -1.53 10.01 -23.52
N GLY A 931 -0.27 9.95 -23.10
CA GLY A 931 0.18 10.21 -21.72
C GLY A 931 1.14 11.39 -21.61
N ASN A 932 1.09 12.07 -20.45
CA ASN A 932 1.93 13.24 -20.15
C ASN A 932 3.22 12.92 -19.36
N GLN A 933 3.43 11.66 -18.94
CA GLN A 933 4.62 11.29 -18.17
C GLN A 933 5.88 11.44 -19.04
N ILE A 934 6.77 12.36 -18.65
CA ILE A 934 8.09 12.58 -19.27
C ILE A 934 9.22 12.22 -18.31
N THR A 935 8.94 12.16 -17.02
CA THR A 935 9.89 11.85 -15.95
C THR A 935 9.75 10.40 -15.49
N PHE A 936 10.84 9.64 -15.53
CA PHE A 936 10.87 8.22 -15.12
C PHE A 936 11.94 8.04 -14.04
N PRO A 937 11.58 8.11 -12.74
CA PRO A 937 12.50 7.84 -11.63
C PRO A 937 13.02 6.41 -11.69
N VAL A 938 14.29 6.19 -11.32
CA VAL A 938 14.88 4.84 -11.27
C VAL A 938 15.62 4.63 -9.97
N PHE A 939 15.34 3.52 -9.30
CA PHE A 939 15.84 3.26 -7.95
C PHE A 939 17.35 2.96 -7.93
N PRO A 940 18.08 3.38 -6.86
CA PRO A 940 19.38 2.79 -6.56
C PRO A 940 19.22 1.27 -6.39
N GLY A 941 20.22 0.49 -6.77
CA GLY A 941 20.11 -0.99 -6.83
C GLY A 941 19.66 -1.48 -8.20
N ILE A 942 18.65 -0.86 -8.81
CA ILE A 942 18.39 -1.02 -10.25
C ILE A 942 19.48 -0.28 -11.04
N LEU A 943 19.75 0.97 -10.68
CA LEU A 943 20.96 1.68 -11.07
C LEU A 943 22.15 1.24 -10.20
N ASN A 944 23.27 0.94 -10.84
CA ASN A 944 24.58 0.80 -10.21
C ASN A 944 25.21 2.18 -10.06
N TYR A 945 25.27 2.72 -8.84
CA TYR A 945 25.79 4.07 -8.56
C TYR A 945 27.33 4.18 -8.59
N HIS A 946 28.05 3.07 -8.74
CA HIS A 946 29.52 2.99 -8.74
C HIS A 946 30.10 2.10 -9.86
N GLY A 947 29.41 2.02 -11.00
CA GLY A 947 29.83 1.20 -12.13
C GLY A 947 28.95 1.36 -13.35
N ASP A 948 29.09 0.43 -14.29
CA ASP A 948 28.38 0.46 -15.56
C ASP A 948 26.88 0.20 -15.42
N ASN A 949 26.11 0.93 -16.23
CA ASN A 949 24.67 0.78 -16.39
C ASN A 949 24.34 0.60 -17.86
N THR A 950 23.58 -0.44 -18.20
CA THR A 950 23.00 -0.59 -19.54
C THR A 950 21.68 0.17 -19.58
N ILE A 951 21.59 1.16 -20.48
CA ILE A 951 20.34 1.84 -20.80
C ILE A 951 19.93 1.39 -22.21
N ALA A 952 18.69 0.96 -22.36
CA ALA A 952 18.16 0.52 -23.65
C ALA A 952 16.77 1.10 -23.91
N VAL A 953 16.43 1.28 -25.19
CA VAL A 953 15.15 1.83 -25.62
C VAL A 953 14.67 1.09 -26.87
N SER A 954 13.47 0.50 -26.81
CA SER A 954 12.73 0.17 -28.03
C SER A 954 11.93 1.40 -28.45
N LEU A 955 12.10 1.88 -29.68
CA LEU A 955 11.34 3.00 -30.24
C LEU A 955 10.59 2.54 -31.48
N TRP A 956 9.26 2.64 -31.43
CA TRP A 956 8.33 2.26 -32.49
C TRP A 956 7.62 3.52 -33.02
N ALA A 957 7.85 3.83 -34.29
CA ALA A 957 7.15 4.88 -35.04
C ALA A 957 5.87 4.29 -35.65
N GLN A 958 4.70 4.85 -35.32
CA GLN A 958 3.42 4.31 -35.74
C GLN A 958 2.90 4.89 -37.08
N ASP A 959 3.61 5.83 -37.71
CA ASP A 959 3.28 6.29 -39.06
C ASP A 959 4.51 6.74 -39.88
N SER A 960 4.27 7.02 -41.17
CA SER A 960 5.29 7.33 -42.17
C SER A 960 5.98 8.70 -42.01
N ALA A 961 5.62 9.52 -41.02
CA ALA A 961 6.43 10.68 -40.63
C ALA A 961 7.66 10.27 -39.80
N GLY A 962 7.65 9.05 -39.24
CA GLY A 962 8.68 8.56 -38.34
C GLY A 962 8.57 9.13 -36.92
N ALA A 963 9.59 8.86 -36.11
CA ALA A 963 9.64 9.26 -34.71
C ALA A 963 11.08 9.34 -34.21
N SER A 964 11.34 10.29 -33.31
CA SER A 964 12.58 10.35 -32.53
C SER A 964 12.30 10.64 -31.06
N LEU A 965 13.27 10.30 -30.20
CA LEU A 965 13.17 10.37 -28.75
C LEU A 965 14.51 10.82 -28.15
N THR A 966 14.53 11.96 -27.47
CA THR A 966 15.65 12.36 -26.62
C THR A 966 15.55 11.69 -25.26
N VAL A 967 16.66 11.15 -24.78
CA VAL A 967 16.78 10.41 -23.51
C VAL A 967 17.89 11.06 -22.69
N ASP A 968 17.51 11.75 -21.62
CA ASP A 968 18.40 12.63 -20.86
C ASP A 968 18.40 12.30 -19.36
N TRP A 969 19.47 12.66 -18.64
CA TRP A 969 19.50 12.48 -17.19
C TRP A 969 18.77 13.61 -16.44
N THR A 970 17.97 13.23 -15.44
CA THR A 970 17.45 14.15 -14.42
C THR A 970 17.85 13.73 -13.01
N VAL A 971 18.07 14.74 -12.15
CA VAL A 971 18.43 14.59 -10.74
C VAL A 971 17.27 15.17 -9.93
N LEU A 972 16.49 14.29 -9.31
CA LEU A 972 15.18 14.60 -8.72
C LEU A 972 15.28 14.95 -7.22
N GLY A 973 16.42 14.66 -6.59
CA GLY A 973 16.71 15.05 -5.21
C GLY A 973 18.13 14.65 -4.78
N VAL A 974 18.71 15.40 -3.84
CA VAL A 974 20.05 15.16 -3.25
C VAL A 974 20.06 15.57 -1.78
N VAL A 975 20.50 14.69 -0.88
CA VAL A 975 20.77 14.98 0.55
C VAL A 975 22.01 14.22 1.02
N GLU A 976 22.77 14.73 2.00
CA GLU A 976 23.61 13.84 2.82
C GLU A 976 22.68 12.92 3.61
N SER A 977 22.99 11.63 3.67
CA SER A 977 22.11 10.61 4.24
C SER A 977 22.84 9.65 5.18
N ALA A 978 22.07 8.96 6.01
CA ALA A 978 22.53 7.77 6.73
C ALA A 978 22.16 6.46 6.01
N PHE A 979 21.33 6.54 4.97
CA PHE A 979 21.14 5.48 4.00
C PHE A 979 22.27 5.59 2.96
N ASP A 980 22.90 4.46 2.61
CA ASP A 980 23.92 4.40 1.57
C ASP A 980 23.29 3.76 0.32
N PRO A 981 22.92 4.53 -0.73
CA PRO A 981 22.34 3.96 -1.95
C PRO A 981 23.37 3.20 -2.80
N GLY A 982 24.66 3.24 -2.45
CA GLY A 982 25.73 2.51 -3.12
C GLY A 982 25.93 1.08 -2.61
N PHE A 983 24.84 0.39 -2.21
CA PHE A 983 24.88 -0.98 -1.70
C PHE A 983 25.11 -2.03 -2.81
N GLU A 984 25.64 -3.19 -2.42
CA GLU A 984 25.93 -4.32 -3.31
C GLU A 984 24.63 -4.99 -3.78
N ALA A 985 24.28 -4.82 -5.06
CA ALA A 985 23.02 -5.28 -5.65
C ALA A 985 23.18 -5.94 -7.04
N ASP A 986 24.37 -6.47 -7.36
CA ASP A 986 24.60 -7.15 -8.65
C ASP A 986 23.67 -8.34 -8.89
N TYR A 987 23.16 -8.98 -7.83
CA TYR A 987 22.20 -10.07 -7.93
C TYR A 987 20.82 -9.65 -8.47
N LEU A 988 20.46 -8.36 -8.39
CA LEU A 988 19.28 -7.79 -9.05
C LEU A 988 19.54 -7.48 -10.52
N ARG A 989 20.80 -7.41 -10.95
CA ARG A 989 21.22 -7.02 -12.29
C ARG A 989 21.88 -8.17 -13.06
N PRO A 990 21.31 -9.40 -13.10
CA PRO A 990 21.95 -10.51 -13.79
C PRO A 990 22.14 -10.18 -15.27
N GLY A 991 23.33 -10.47 -15.76
CA GLY A 991 23.73 -10.19 -17.14
C GLY A 991 23.13 -11.18 -18.14
N TRP A 992 23.23 -10.81 -19.42
CA TRP A 992 22.84 -11.63 -20.54
C TRP A 992 23.56 -12.98 -20.54
N THR A 993 22.83 -14.03 -20.93
CA THR A 993 23.34 -15.37 -21.15
C THR A 993 22.64 -15.99 -22.36
N ASP A 994 23.35 -16.81 -23.14
CA ASP A 994 22.75 -17.55 -24.26
C ASP A 994 21.80 -18.63 -23.74
N ASN A 995 20.54 -18.21 -23.56
CA ASN A 995 19.41 -19.04 -23.16
C ASN A 995 18.70 -19.67 -24.36
N SER A 996 19.37 -19.83 -25.51
CA SER A 996 18.80 -20.62 -26.60
C SER A 996 18.42 -22.04 -26.08
N PRO A 997 17.30 -22.65 -26.53
CA PRO A 997 16.74 -23.85 -25.90
C PRO A 997 17.66 -25.08 -25.76
N ASN A 998 18.83 -25.08 -26.42
CA ASN A 998 19.80 -26.16 -26.37
C ASN A 998 20.77 -26.09 -25.17
N THR A 999 20.84 -24.98 -24.41
CA THR A 999 21.86 -24.81 -23.34
C THR A 999 21.38 -25.16 -21.92
N ARG A 1000 20.06 -25.19 -21.67
CA ARG A 1000 19.46 -25.30 -20.31
C ARG A 1000 19.46 -26.72 -19.69
N LEU A 1001 20.61 -27.40 -19.70
CA LEU A 1001 20.88 -28.59 -18.87
C LEU A 1001 22.13 -28.46 -17.96
N ALA A 1002 22.91 -27.39 -18.05
CA ALA A 1002 24.27 -27.33 -17.51
C ALA A 1002 24.53 -26.36 -16.32
N THR A 1003 23.53 -25.62 -15.82
CA THR A 1003 23.75 -24.53 -14.83
C THR A 1003 22.88 -24.59 -13.56
N ARG A 1004 22.38 -25.78 -13.16
CA ARG A 1004 21.57 -25.94 -11.94
C ARG A 1004 22.35 -26.07 -10.61
N GLU A 1005 23.68 -26.06 -10.62
CA GLU A 1005 24.49 -26.22 -9.40
C GLU A 1005 25.17 -24.94 -8.86
N GLU A 1006 25.45 -23.92 -9.68
CA GLU A 1006 26.23 -22.76 -9.24
C GLU A 1006 25.40 -21.71 -8.46
N VAL A 1007 24.13 -21.49 -8.84
CA VAL A 1007 23.21 -20.59 -8.11
C VAL A 1007 22.95 -21.08 -6.67
N ARG A 1008 23.16 -22.38 -6.39
CA ARG A 1008 22.98 -22.99 -5.05
C ARG A 1008 24.09 -22.68 -4.04
N ARG A 1009 25.07 -21.82 -4.37
CA ARG A 1009 26.19 -21.47 -3.49
C ARG A 1009 26.21 -20.01 -3.02
N ARG A 1010 25.08 -19.49 -2.52
CA ARG A 1010 25.14 -18.30 -1.63
C ARG A 1010 25.98 -18.63 -0.38
N PRO A 1011 26.98 -17.82 0.00
CA PRO A 1011 27.37 -17.72 1.41
C PRO A 1011 26.13 -17.26 2.20
N ARG A 1012 25.96 -17.71 3.44
CA ARG A 1012 25.00 -17.03 4.34
C ARG A 1012 25.49 -15.59 4.50
N ILE A 1013 24.61 -14.61 4.24
CA ILE A 1013 24.84 -13.23 4.64
C ILE A 1013 25.14 -13.25 6.15
N PRO A 1014 26.28 -12.72 6.61
CA PRO A 1014 26.68 -12.88 7.99
C PRO A 1014 25.81 -12.00 8.90
N THR A 1015 24.83 -12.63 9.55
CA THR A 1015 24.08 -12.06 10.68
C THR A 1015 25.02 -11.82 11.87
N GLN A 1016 25.83 -10.77 11.82
CA GLN A 1016 26.70 -10.34 12.92
C GLN A 1016 25.89 -9.71 14.06
N ILE A 1017 25.19 -10.57 14.80
CA ILE A 1017 24.77 -10.26 16.17
C ILE A 1017 25.90 -10.72 17.10
N GLU A 1018 26.91 -9.88 17.29
CA GLU A 1018 27.95 -10.13 18.30
C GLU A 1018 27.36 -9.94 19.72
N VAL A 1019 26.90 -11.04 20.33
CA VAL A 1019 26.56 -11.09 21.75
C VAL A 1019 27.86 -11.19 22.56
N ASN A 1020 28.57 -10.08 22.67
CA ASN A 1020 29.94 -10.04 23.22
C ASN A 1020 29.96 -10.07 24.76
N LEU A 1021 29.73 -11.25 25.34
CA LEU A 1021 29.76 -11.50 26.78
C LEU A 1021 31.19 -11.67 27.33
N ARG A 1022 31.83 -10.52 27.61
CA ARG A 1022 32.95 -10.30 28.55
C ARG A 1022 33.96 -11.44 28.77
N THR A 1023 35.23 -11.18 28.44
CA THR A 1023 36.36 -11.65 29.26
C THR A 1023 37.39 -10.52 29.42
N ILE A 1024 37.96 -10.40 30.63
CA ILE A 1024 39.03 -9.44 30.95
C ILE A 1024 40.37 -10.15 30.81
N LEU A 1025 41.29 -9.61 30.00
CA LEU A 1025 42.72 -9.93 30.05
C LEU A 1025 43.56 -8.78 29.45
N VAL A 1026 44.89 -8.88 29.54
CA VAL A 1026 45.81 -7.71 29.59
C VAL A 1026 46.77 -7.64 28.38
N ARG A 1027 47.05 -6.40 27.94
CA ARG A 1027 48.10 -5.89 27.01
C ARG A 1027 49.12 -6.91 26.42
N HIS A 1028 49.35 -6.89 25.10
CA HIS A 1028 50.45 -6.15 24.42
C HIS A 1028 50.70 -6.59 22.94
N ALA A 1029 50.96 -5.59 22.08
CA ALA A 1029 51.93 -5.55 20.96
C ALA A 1029 51.81 -6.39 19.65
N ALA A 1030 52.14 -5.71 18.55
CA ALA A 1030 52.88 -6.13 17.34
C ALA A 1030 52.23 -7.00 16.23
N ASP A 1031 51.85 -6.31 15.14
CA ASP A 1031 52.40 -6.43 13.77
C ASP A 1031 52.20 -7.66 12.84
N TRP A 1032 51.58 -7.36 11.68
CA TRP A 1032 51.88 -7.78 10.28
C TRP A 1032 52.14 -9.28 9.90
N VAL A 1033 51.15 -9.92 9.23
CA VAL A 1033 51.05 -10.09 7.73
C VAL A 1033 52.30 -10.67 6.99
N PRO A 1034 52.24 -11.65 6.02
CA PRO A 1034 51.11 -12.40 5.41
C PRO A 1034 51.39 -13.87 4.85
N ILE A 1035 50.48 -14.38 3.96
CA ILE A 1035 50.69 -15.19 2.71
C ILE A 1035 50.60 -16.75 2.69
N ARG A 1036 49.70 -17.25 1.79
CA ARG A 1036 49.66 -18.55 1.01
C ARG A 1036 49.52 -19.92 1.70
N TRP A 1037 48.99 -20.98 1.05
CA TRP A 1037 47.95 -21.24 -0.01
C TRP A 1037 47.82 -22.79 -0.19
N ALA A 1038 46.86 -23.29 -1.01
CA ALA A 1038 46.60 -24.71 -1.38
C ALA A 1038 46.04 -25.61 -0.23
N GLN A 1039 45.02 -26.49 -0.37
CA GLN A 1039 44.47 -27.41 -1.41
C GLN A 1039 44.79 -28.90 -1.11
N ILE A 1040 44.02 -29.81 -1.75
CA ILE A 1040 43.83 -31.26 -1.48
C ILE A 1040 42.81 -31.49 -0.34
N VAL A 1041 41.64 -32.16 -0.43
CA VAL A 1041 40.89 -33.04 -1.39
C VAL A 1041 40.61 -34.43 -0.77
N ASP A 1042 39.38 -34.91 -1.01
CA ASP A 1042 38.83 -36.26 -0.80
C ASP A 1042 38.47 -36.76 0.63
N PRO A 1043 37.51 -37.73 0.74
CA PRO A 1043 36.55 -37.76 1.85
C PRO A 1043 36.41 -39.18 2.48
N ASP A 1044 35.18 -39.54 2.91
CA ASP A 1044 34.69 -40.91 3.07
C ASP A 1044 35.36 -41.81 4.14
N ARG A 1045 34.74 -41.89 5.35
CA ARG A 1045 33.85 -43.03 5.70
C ARG A 1045 33.30 -43.08 7.14
N HIS A 1046 32.09 -43.63 7.22
CA HIS A 1046 31.42 -44.36 8.31
C HIS A 1046 31.22 -43.71 9.71
N ALA A 1047 29.98 -43.80 10.18
CA ALA A 1047 29.56 -43.59 11.57
C ALA A 1047 29.83 -44.83 12.45
N ILE A 1048 29.72 -44.70 13.79
CA ILE A 1048 29.09 -45.68 14.73
C ILE A 1048 29.13 -45.19 16.20
N LEU A 1049 27.96 -45.16 16.87
CA LEU A 1049 27.67 -45.19 18.35
C LEU A 1049 28.43 -44.19 19.29
N ARG A 1050 27.82 -43.61 20.36
CA ARG A 1050 27.21 -44.25 21.54
C ARG A 1050 26.35 -43.28 22.40
N HIS A 1051 25.63 -43.89 23.36
CA HIS A 1051 24.79 -43.35 24.44
C HIS A 1051 25.13 -41.98 25.08
N GLY A 1052 24.07 -41.26 25.50
CA GLY A 1052 24.11 -40.21 26.52
C GLY A 1052 22.73 -39.64 26.87
N LEU A 1053 21.97 -40.29 27.77
CA LEU A 1053 20.71 -39.73 28.31
C LEU A 1053 20.97 -38.78 29.51
N PRO A 1054 20.06 -37.84 29.80
CA PRO A 1054 20.39 -36.62 30.54
C PRO A 1054 20.20 -36.72 32.06
N ILE A 1055 20.68 -35.69 32.77
CA ILE A 1055 20.27 -35.35 34.14
C ILE A 1055 19.74 -33.92 34.16
N GLN A 1056 18.44 -33.75 34.42
CA GLN A 1056 17.91 -32.48 34.92
C GLN A 1056 18.23 -32.35 36.42
N ILE A 1057 18.43 -31.13 36.89
CA ILE A 1057 18.24 -30.78 38.30
C ILE A 1057 17.15 -29.73 38.39
N SER A 1058 15.93 -30.17 38.69
CA SER A 1058 14.90 -29.31 39.28
C SER A 1058 14.77 -29.65 40.77
N ARG A 1059 14.50 -28.65 41.61
CA ARG A 1059 14.13 -28.88 43.01
C ARG A 1059 12.61 -28.91 43.13
N HIS A 1060 12.11 -29.81 43.96
CA HIS A 1060 10.72 -29.83 44.41
C HIS A 1060 10.68 -29.85 45.94
N GLY A 1061 9.65 -29.20 46.49
CA GLY A 1061 9.34 -29.19 47.91
C GLY A 1061 7.86 -29.44 48.14
N LYS A 1062 7.45 -30.70 48.19
CA LYS A 1062 6.17 -31.14 48.75
C LYS A 1062 6.37 -32.45 49.51
N LEU A 1063 5.62 -32.61 50.60
CA LEU A 1063 5.82 -33.67 51.59
C LEU A 1063 4.46 -34.34 51.87
N VAL A 1064 4.27 -35.55 51.34
CA VAL A 1064 3.20 -36.50 51.72
C VAL A 1064 3.81 -37.92 51.71
N ALA A 1065 3.24 -38.83 52.49
CA ALA A 1065 3.94 -40.00 53.02
C ALA A 1065 3.95 -41.28 52.15
N CYS A 1066 5.02 -42.05 52.34
CA CYS A 1066 5.10 -43.51 52.42
C CYS A 1066 4.46 -44.45 51.36
N SER A 1067 5.36 -45.29 50.79
CA SER A 1067 5.19 -46.74 50.55
C SER A 1067 4.28 -47.22 49.39
N ALA A 1068 4.51 -48.39 48.78
CA ALA A 1068 5.77 -49.13 48.59
C ALA A 1068 5.65 -50.20 47.47
N ARG A 1069 6.73 -50.31 46.66
CA ARG A 1069 7.22 -51.53 45.98
C ARG A 1069 6.32 -52.32 45.00
N ARG A 1070 6.84 -52.38 43.76
CA ARG A 1070 6.90 -53.53 42.83
C ARG A 1070 5.63 -53.90 42.02
N ALA A 1071 5.74 -54.57 40.87
CA ALA A 1071 6.80 -54.61 39.82
C ALA A 1071 6.36 -55.51 38.65
N ARG A 1072 6.88 -55.24 37.43
CA ARG A 1072 6.77 -56.02 36.17
C ARG A 1072 5.34 -56.04 35.59
N ALA A 1073 5.05 -55.71 34.33
CA ALA A 1073 5.82 -55.60 33.07
C ALA A 1073 6.17 -56.92 32.36
N LEU A 1074 5.58 -57.10 31.18
CA LEU A 1074 5.97 -57.92 30.01
C LEU A 1074 4.90 -57.69 28.91
N ALA A 1075 5.18 -57.98 27.63
CA ALA A 1075 5.88 -57.12 26.66
C ALA A 1075 5.77 -57.76 25.25
N TRP A 1076 5.73 -56.94 24.18
CA TRP A 1076 6.00 -57.34 22.78
C TRP A 1076 5.00 -58.37 22.16
N THR A 1077 4.84 -58.58 20.84
CA THR A 1077 5.31 -57.95 19.57
C THR A 1077 4.32 -58.33 18.44
N GLY A 1078 4.38 -57.71 17.25
CA GLY A 1078 3.85 -58.34 16.02
C GLY A 1078 3.45 -57.41 14.88
N THR A 1079 4.25 -57.39 13.81
CA THR A 1079 3.98 -56.75 12.51
C THR A 1079 3.14 -57.66 11.60
N GLU A 1080 2.43 -57.10 10.59
CA GLU A 1080 2.54 -57.47 9.14
C GLU A 1080 1.42 -56.86 8.25
N LEU A 1081 1.52 -57.13 6.94
CA LEU A 1081 0.92 -56.40 5.80
C LEU A 1081 -0.59 -56.66 5.55
N ARG A 1082 -1.18 -55.79 4.72
CA ARG A 1082 -2.40 -56.07 3.93
C ARG A 1082 -2.06 -56.62 2.54
N LEU A 1083 -2.93 -57.45 1.98
CA LEU A 1083 -2.96 -57.86 0.56
C LEU A 1083 -4.36 -57.64 -0.03
N ALA A 1084 -4.47 -57.70 -1.37
CA ALA A 1084 -5.61 -57.15 -2.14
C ALA A 1084 -6.57 -58.21 -2.74
N GLN A 1085 -7.43 -57.77 -3.68
CA GLN A 1085 -8.44 -58.50 -4.49
C GLN A 1085 -9.88 -58.53 -3.93
N ARG A 1086 -10.97 -58.61 -4.73
CA ARG A 1086 -11.26 -58.27 -6.15
C ARG A 1086 -12.79 -58.30 -6.38
N GLY A 1087 -13.27 -57.66 -7.46
CA GLY A 1087 -14.59 -57.85 -8.08
C GLY A 1087 -15.70 -56.96 -7.50
N SER A 1088 -16.62 -56.32 -8.24
CA SER A 1088 -17.28 -56.55 -9.55
C SER A 1088 -18.56 -57.39 -9.51
N GLU A 1089 -19.71 -56.74 -9.63
CA GLU A 1089 -20.66 -56.88 -10.76
C GLU A 1089 -21.84 -55.89 -10.61
N ALA A 1090 -22.71 -55.79 -11.63
CA ALA A 1090 -23.82 -54.85 -11.70
C ALA A 1090 -25.09 -55.52 -12.24
N ALA A 1091 -26.28 -55.03 -11.84
CA ALA A 1091 -27.52 -55.27 -12.58
C ALA A 1091 -28.61 -54.23 -12.24
N SER A 1092 -29.34 -53.81 -13.27
CA SER A 1092 -30.51 -52.93 -13.24
C SER A 1092 -31.79 -53.62 -12.77
N TRP A 1093 -32.81 -52.83 -12.41
CA TRP A 1093 -34.23 -53.19 -12.58
C TRP A 1093 -35.04 -51.97 -13.03
N LEU A 1094 -36.12 -52.21 -13.78
CA LEU A 1094 -36.98 -51.17 -14.38
C LEU A 1094 -38.25 -50.88 -13.57
N ALA A 1095 -38.82 -49.69 -13.79
CA ALA A 1095 -40.27 -49.47 -13.82
C ALA A 1095 -40.61 -48.54 -15.00
N ALA A 1096 -41.75 -48.72 -15.66
CA ALA A 1096 -42.15 -47.96 -16.85
C ALA A 1096 -43.68 -47.85 -17.03
N GLY A 1097 -44.13 -46.77 -17.69
CA GLY A 1097 -45.52 -46.45 -18.06
C GLY A 1097 -45.63 -44.94 -18.35
N VAL A 1098 -45.84 -44.37 -19.55
CA VAL A 1098 -46.76 -44.69 -20.69
C VAL A 1098 -48.23 -44.36 -20.33
N ASP A 1099 -49.00 -43.50 -21.02
CA ASP A 1099 -48.85 -42.65 -22.24
C ASP A 1099 -49.26 -41.19 -21.89
N GLY A 1100 -49.04 -40.08 -22.63
CA GLY A 1100 -49.13 -39.80 -24.08
C GLY A 1100 -50.36 -38.88 -24.34
N GLY A 1101 -50.44 -37.93 -25.28
CA GLY A 1101 -49.51 -37.37 -26.28
C GLY A 1101 -50.26 -36.34 -27.17
N GLY A 1102 -49.56 -35.49 -27.94
CA GLY A 1102 -50.16 -34.52 -28.87
C GLY A 1102 -49.51 -33.13 -28.85
N ALA A 1103 -49.47 -32.43 -29.99
CA ALA A 1103 -48.70 -31.20 -30.18
C ALA A 1103 -49.53 -30.06 -30.82
N VAL A 1104 -49.04 -28.81 -30.75
CA VAL A 1104 -48.80 -27.90 -31.90
C VAL A 1104 -48.32 -26.52 -31.43
N GLY A 1105 -47.19 -26.05 -32.00
CA GLY A 1105 -46.94 -24.66 -32.41
C GLY A 1105 -46.77 -23.54 -31.36
N GLY A 1106 -45.68 -22.76 -31.49
CA GLY A 1106 -45.51 -21.46 -30.83
C GLY A 1106 -44.04 -21.09 -30.63
N ALA A 1107 -43.54 -20.11 -31.39
CA ALA A 1107 -42.14 -19.69 -31.29
C ALA A 1107 -41.88 -18.84 -30.04
N HIS A 1108 -40.75 -19.10 -29.36
CA HIS A 1108 -40.13 -18.16 -28.43
C HIS A 1108 -38.65 -17.99 -28.82
N GLY A 1109 -38.29 -16.79 -29.24
CA GLY A 1109 -36.88 -16.39 -29.35
C GLY A 1109 -36.38 -15.96 -27.98
N VAL A 1110 -35.25 -16.52 -27.55
CA VAL A 1110 -34.56 -16.07 -26.33
C VAL A 1110 -33.64 -14.92 -26.71
N ALA A 1111 -34.00 -13.69 -26.32
CA ALA A 1111 -33.12 -12.54 -26.43
C ALA A 1111 -32.19 -12.51 -25.21
N LEU A 1112 -30.88 -12.55 -25.45
CA LEU A 1112 -29.86 -12.37 -24.41
C LEU A 1112 -29.85 -10.89 -24.00
N ALA A 1113 -30.11 -10.59 -22.72
CA ALA A 1113 -30.15 -9.22 -22.22
C ALA A 1113 -28.79 -8.81 -21.64
N VAL A 1114 -28.02 -8.04 -22.42
CA VAL A 1114 -26.80 -7.38 -21.95
C VAL A 1114 -27.19 -6.17 -21.11
N PHE A 1115 -26.68 -6.09 -19.88
CA PHE A 1115 -26.71 -4.86 -19.08
C PHE A 1115 -25.41 -4.09 -19.25
N GLY A 1116 -25.39 -3.22 -20.26
CA GLY A 1116 -24.44 -2.11 -20.34
C GLY A 1116 -24.99 -0.85 -19.67
N GLU A 1117 -24.15 0.17 -19.53
CA GLU A 1117 -24.49 1.45 -18.89
C GLU A 1117 -25.61 2.21 -19.62
N GLY A 1118 -26.37 3.02 -18.87
CA GLY A 1118 -27.44 3.85 -19.41
C GLY A 1118 -27.82 5.00 -18.50
N GLY A 1119 -27.25 6.19 -18.75
CA GLY A 1119 -27.66 7.43 -18.09
C GLY A 1119 -29.05 7.88 -18.56
N PHE A 1120 -29.88 8.36 -17.64
CA PHE A 1120 -31.23 8.86 -17.96
C PHE A 1120 -31.22 10.37 -18.20
N GLU A 1121 -31.25 10.79 -19.46
CA GLU A 1121 -31.87 12.07 -19.83
C GLU A 1121 -33.39 11.88 -19.95
N GLY A 1122 -34.15 12.65 -19.15
CA GLY A 1122 -35.61 12.67 -19.18
C GLY A 1122 -36.12 14.11 -19.20
N GLY A 1123 -36.08 14.76 -20.37
CA GLY A 1123 -36.50 16.15 -20.51
C GLY A 1123 -38.02 16.33 -20.62
N GLY A 1124 -38.56 17.38 -19.98
CA GLY A 1124 -39.90 17.87 -20.27
C GLY A 1124 -40.56 18.69 -19.14
N GLY A 1125 -41.07 19.88 -19.50
CA GLY A 1125 -42.10 20.59 -18.73
C GLY A 1125 -41.65 21.89 -18.04
N GLU A 1126 -42.16 23.01 -18.55
CA GLU A 1126 -42.21 24.29 -17.84
C GLU A 1126 -43.37 24.27 -16.82
N GLY A 1127 -43.31 25.07 -15.75
CA GLY A 1127 -44.44 25.22 -14.82
C GLY A 1127 -44.16 26.13 -13.62
N GLU A 1128 -44.88 27.25 -13.53
CA GLU A 1128 -44.85 28.19 -12.40
C GLU A 1128 -45.70 27.68 -11.22
N GLY A 1129 -45.37 28.07 -9.97
CA GLY A 1129 -46.21 27.79 -8.81
C GLY A 1129 -45.69 28.42 -7.50
N GLU A 1130 -46.47 29.32 -6.89
CA GLU A 1130 -46.13 29.97 -5.61
C GLU A 1130 -46.77 29.27 -4.38
N ARG A 1131 -46.27 29.66 -3.17
CA ARG A 1131 -47.00 29.87 -1.89
C ARG A 1131 -47.35 28.73 -0.91
N GLU A 1132 -46.92 29.00 0.34
CA GLU A 1132 -47.69 29.10 1.63
C GLU A 1132 -48.54 27.93 2.19
N GLY A 1133 -48.62 27.90 3.54
CA GLY A 1133 -49.51 27.06 4.36
C GLY A 1133 -48.83 25.80 4.91
N GLU A 1134 -48.50 25.61 6.19
CA GLU A 1134 -49.19 25.77 7.50
C GLU A 1134 -50.12 24.62 7.94
N GLU A 1135 -49.94 24.23 9.21
CA GLU A 1135 -50.81 23.50 10.16
C GLU A 1135 -51.57 22.20 9.77
N GLY A 1136 -51.29 21.12 10.52
CA GLY A 1136 -52.09 20.85 11.74
C GLY A 1136 -52.92 19.55 11.83
N PHE A 1137 -52.76 18.83 12.95
CA PHE A 1137 -53.61 17.72 13.47
C PHE A 1137 -53.70 16.47 12.55
N GLY A 1138 -54.15 15.28 12.94
CA GLY A 1138 -54.66 14.64 14.17
C GLY A 1138 -55.33 13.30 13.75
N GLU A 1139 -55.69 12.30 14.56
CA GLU A 1139 -55.61 12.02 15.99
C GLU A 1139 -56.07 10.54 16.21
N HIS A 1140 -55.80 9.92 17.37
CA HIS A 1140 -56.45 8.71 17.94
C HIS A 1140 -56.39 7.31 17.25
N GLY A 1141 -56.34 6.26 18.08
CA GLY A 1141 -56.41 4.85 17.66
C GLY A 1141 -56.14 3.78 18.73
N GLU A 1142 -56.54 3.98 20.00
CA GLU A 1142 -56.32 2.99 21.08
C GLU A 1142 -57.25 1.76 21.03
N CYS A 1143 -56.75 0.60 21.48
CA CYS A 1143 -57.56 -0.49 22.06
C CYS A 1143 -56.74 -1.32 23.07
N VAL A 1144 -57.42 -2.02 24.00
CA VAL A 1144 -56.88 -2.34 25.34
C VAL A 1144 -57.11 -3.80 25.77
N GLY A 1145 -56.14 -4.39 26.49
CA GLY A 1145 -56.27 -5.64 27.28
C GLY A 1145 -54.91 -6.34 27.52
N VAL A 1146 -54.28 -6.55 28.71
CA VAL A 1146 -54.56 -6.50 30.18
C VAL A 1146 -54.65 -7.90 30.85
N VAL A 1147 -53.64 -8.23 31.68
CA VAL A 1147 -53.56 -9.32 32.72
C VAL A 1147 -53.51 -10.77 32.17
N THR A 1148 -52.64 -11.73 32.58
CA THR A 1148 -52.10 -12.19 33.91
C THR A 1148 -50.69 -12.86 33.68
N LEU A 1149 -49.65 -12.99 34.54
CA LEU A 1149 -49.21 -12.55 35.89
C LEU A 1149 -48.88 -13.74 36.88
N VAL A 1150 -47.58 -13.91 37.26
CA VAL A 1150 -46.95 -14.88 38.21
C VAL A 1150 -47.10 -16.40 37.88
N GLU A 1151 -46.28 -17.39 38.29
CA GLU A 1151 -45.24 -17.65 39.34
C GLU A 1151 -44.05 -18.51 38.79
N LEU A 1152 -42.88 -18.82 39.43
CA LEU A 1152 -42.31 -18.54 40.77
C LEU A 1152 -40.74 -18.34 40.77
N LEU A 1153 -39.93 -19.25 41.37
CA LEU A 1153 -38.49 -19.08 41.75
C LEU A 1153 -37.71 -20.43 41.88
N GLY A 1154 -36.37 -20.37 41.86
CA GLY A 1154 -35.45 -21.37 42.47
C GLY A 1154 -34.25 -21.80 41.59
N LEU A 1155 -33.11 -21.10 41.50
CA LEU A 1155 -32.00 -20.87 42.45
C LEU A 1155 -31.04 -22.06 42.72
N TRP A 1156 -29.76 -21.83 42.35
CA TRP A 1156 -28.50 -22.39 42.86
C TRP A 1156 -28.11 -23.86 42.56
N LEU A 1157 -27.14 -24.01 41.64
CA LEU A 1157 -25.73 -24.14 42.05
C LEU A 1157 -24.83 -23.39 41.05
#